data_AF-A0A5N5JG07-F1
#
_entry.id   AF-A0A5N5JG07-F1
#
_cell.length_a   1.000
_cell.length_b   1.000
_cell.length_c   1.000
_cell.angle_alpha   90.00
_cell.angle_beta   90.00
_cell.angle_gamma   90.00
#
_symmetry.space_group_name_H-M   'P 1'
#
loop_
_entity.id
_entity.type
_entity.pdbx_description
1 polymer ?
#
loop_
_entity_poly.entity_id
_entity_poly.type
_entity_poly.pdbx_seq_one_letter_code
_entity_poly.pdbx_strand_id
1 'polypeptide(L)'
;MASSPVRTVTCRLKADFSVQDVEQVRGGFPNVGEDQLRPVPKGTVGFLNIKKNSLADGRPRRYVMVQLFDSHRPLAYPYQSQRGFIVLSRLLEIGTQVGQLSIEDPLLTIPIAPKISNQTSANPILRSKLARYLNSVLATAVEPSTRRVLVEGGASETMLEFASKRGASSIIQPMLEGMKKLGTLDTLQDGMPDFDKLWDLASTDELLATLSRETKATLKTSKVFYIILYRNISTGRKAVYLGRTKRSRLETREKEHRYMVRKCRDTTGPVPHHYAVASSIVEDHINDMRFIPLTFANFDHDVIGRVFVQSWIEQLLIILFHSCHAELLRPSKPEDEAKDWGTVGTCMLVWSRVLAQKLSAMATAITTASFPEFACPKDVLGCNWASPLLENSKFRSETRLWTRTNICDDMGNDHIYQFRGPIGRVSDKNEEDDSVLMWINLLFWRSHHPKCFYVGLNKKLCLGLSKGMTVNIVVEIMVPQIRDGRLAFPRHPTPYYDVPEIGPFHNFTDVSAMAVKVEWCAKLDQDAASNPAAPLGQWYSCPIVALNSRRTPVTDLKDVTTEKYGDEVQYMTIPYARCVKLMTSLVPTEWDSNPNFMFFLRPYSNRVRTFEYDMFKQKIVIGKPETIKLQAPRLMTPDQNAQRMRNMYGPGLLIGLTPASTFYKKTFRWHCDMCYFVGFCPEFAAELPDIHQVRELRLDTRLMPSMRASETILYLG
;
A
#
# COMPACT_ATOMS: atom_id res chain seq x y z
N MET A 1 16.17 43.62 0.59
CA MET A 1 16.49 43.13 1.96
C MET A 1 16.10 41.67 2.04
N ALA A 2 17.06 40.74 1.96
CA ALA A 2 16.78 39.32 2.04
C ALA A 2 16.34 38.97 3.48
N SER A 3 15.10 38.54 3.65
CA SER A 3 14.63 37.98 4.91
C SER A 3 15.52 36.78 5.26
N SER A 4 16.39 36.94 6.26
CA SER A 4 17.16 35.82 6.83
C SER A 4 16.16 34.71 7.18
N PRO A 5 16.30 33.49 6.62
CA PRO A 5 15.30 32.45 6.78
C PRO A 5 15.13 32.15 8.27
N VAL A 6 13.88 32.16 8.72
CA VAL A 6 13.53 31.77 10.09
C VAL A 6 14.09 30.36 10.33
N ARG A 7 15.10 30.24 11.21
CA ARG A 7 15.68 28.95 11.60
C ARG A 7 14.75 28.27 12.61
N THR A 8 13.71 27.64 12.10
CA THR A 8 12.92 26.68 12.86
C THR A 8 13.65 25.35 12.86
N VAL A 9 13.81 24.75 14.04
CA VAL A 9 14.40 23.42 14.23
C VAL A 9 13.39 22.51 14.91
N THR A 10 13.53 21.21 14.71
CA THR A 10 12.84 20.23 15.55
C THR A 10 13.43 20.24 16.96
N CYS A 11 12.65 19.82 17.94
CA CYS A 11 13.09 19.63 19.31
C CYS A 11 12.40 18.43 19.93
N ARG A 12 12.99 17.87 20.98
CA ARG A 12 12.46 16.75 21.76
C ARG A 12 12.71 16.98 23.25
N LEU A 13 11.75 16.64 24.11
CA LEU A 13 11.98 16.63 25.55
C LEU A 13 12.87 15.44 25.93
N LYS A 14 14.04 15.69 26.53
CA LYS A 14 14.96 14.62 26.98
C LYS A 14 14.66 14.11 28.40
N ALA A 15 13.78 14.79 29.12
CA ALA A 15 13.23 14.42 30.42
C ALA A 15 11.79 14.93 30.53
N ASP A 16 11.02 14.40 31.48
CA ASP A 16 9.66 14.87 31.73
C ASP A 16 9.65 16.35 32.12
N PHE A 17 8.74 17.11 31.54
CA PHE A 17 8.40 18.44 32.04
C PHE A 17 7.38 18.25 33.15
N SER A 18 7.85 18.20 34.40
CA SER A 18 7.07 17.78 35.56
C SER A 18 6.16 18.90 36.10
N VAL A 19 5.29 18.56 37.06
CA VAL A 19 4.49 19.56 37.81
C VAL A 19 5.40 20.60 38.49
N GLN A 20 6.54 20.17 39.05
CA GLN A 20 7.51 21.08 39.67
C GLN A 20 8.13 22.05 38.65
N ASP A 21 8.40 21.57 37.43
CA ASP A 21 8.90 22.44 36.37
C ASP A 21 7.81 23.43 35.92
N VAL A 22 6.54 23.01 35.84
CA VAL A 22 5.40 23.89 35.55
C VAL A 22 5.30 25.02 36.58
N GLU A 23 5.39 24.70 37.88
CA GLU A 23 5.39 25.69 38.96
C GLU A 23 6.58 26.65 38.85
N GLN A 24 7.77 26.11 38.54
CA GLN A 24 8.97 26.92 38.33
C GLN A 24 8.82 27.90 37.15
N VAL A 25 8.19 27.48 36.04
CA VAL A 25 7.95 28.36 34.89
C VAL A 25 6.84 29.38 35.21
N ARG A 26 5.78 28.97 35.90
CA ARG A 26 4.67 29.84 36.32
C ARG A 26 5.15 30.98 37.22
N GLY A 27 6.09 30.70 38.12
CA GLY A 27 6.74 31.73 38.95
C GLY A 27 7.54 32.77 38.15
N GLY A 28 8.00 32.42 36.94
CA GLY A 28 8.70 33.35 36.02
C GLY A 28 7.79 34.05 35.01
N PHE A 29 6.57 33.56 34.79
CA PHE A 29 5.60 34.08 33.81
C PHE A 29 4.16 33.98 34.33
N PRO A 30 3.71 34.91 35.19
CA PRO A 30 2.42 34.82 35.87
C PRO A 30 1.19 34.95 34.94
N ASN A 31 1.36 35.44 33.71
CA ASN A 31 0.26 35.71 32.76
C ASN A 31 0.13 34.66 31.64
N VAL A 32 0.71 33.47 31.81
CA VAL A 32 0.68 32.41 30.79
C VAL A 32 -0.52 31.50 31.02
N GLY A 33 -1.27 31.20 29.96
CA GLY A 33 -2.46 30.35 30.03
C GLY A 33 -2.13 28.92 30.43
N GLU A 34 -3.07 28.23 31.09
CA GLU A 34 -2.91 26.82 31.48
C GLU A 34 -2.66 25.89 30.27
N ASP A 35 -3.15 26.28 29.09
CA ASP A 35 -2.93 25.58 27.82
C ASP A 35 -1.47 25.59 27.36
N GLN A 36 -0.67 26.56 27.82
CA GLN A 36 0.76 26.70 27.48
C GLN A 36 1.69 26.12 28.56
N LEU A 37 1.15 25.76 29.73
CA LEU A 37 1.88 25.30 30.92
C LEU A 37 1.17 24.10 31.56
N ARG A 38 1.51 22.91 31.08
CA ARG A 38 1.08 21.63 31.65
C ARG A 38 2.23 20.62 31.62
N PRO A 39 2.18 19.57 32.45
CA PRO A 39 3.17 18.51 32.37
C PRO A 39 3.23 17.89 30.97
N VAL A 40 4.43 17.58 30.50
CA VAL A 40 4.64 16.95 29.19
C VAL A 40 5.64 15.81 29.34
N PRO A 41 5.33 14.60 28.81
CA PRO A 41 6.23 13.46 28.95
C PRO A 41 7.53 13.63 28.16
N LYS A 42 8.58 12.94 28.63
CA LYS A 42 9.83 12.75 27.91
C LYS A 42 9.53 12.14 26.53
N GLY A 43 10.26 12.61 25.52
CA GLY A 43 10.16 12.11 24.15
C GLY A 43 9.18 12.90 23.28
N THR A 44 8.33 13.77 23.84
CA THR A 44 7.46 14.65 23.05
C THR A 44 8.29 15.53 22.13
N VAL A 45 7.94 15.51 20.85
CA VAL A 45 8.62 16.23 19.77
C VAL A 45 7.89 17.52 19.43
N GLY A 46 8.62 18.49 18.89
CA GLY A 46 8.09 19.82 18.62
C GLY A 46 8.92 20.60 17.61
N PHE A 47 8.50 21.82 17.34
CA PHE A 47 9.29 22.82 16.66
C PHE A 47 9.71 23.94 17.61
N LEU A 48 10.97 24.37 17.49
CA LEU A 48 11.55 25.50 18.17
C LEU A 48 11.96 26.54 17.13
N ASN A 49 11.43 27.76 17.27
CA ASN A 49 11.93 28.89 16.49
C ASN A 49 13.17 29.46 17.20
N ILE A 50 14.38 29.19 16.67
CA ILE A 50 15.62 29.62 17.33
C ILE A 50 15.67 31.14 17.47
N LYS A 51 15.33 31.88 16.40
CA LYS A 51 15.43 33.33 16.38
C LYS A 51 14.55 33.99 17.46
N LYS A 52 13.34 33.47 17.69
CA LYS A 52 12.43 33.97 18.73
C LYS A 52 12.84 33.58 20.16
N ASN A 53 13.66 32.53 20.30
CA ASN A 53 14.03 31.94 21.57
C ASN A 53 15.49 32.16 21.98
N SER A 54 16.24 32.94 21.21
CA SER A 54 17.60 33.39 21.55
C SER A 54 17.60 34.80 22.15
N LEU A 55 18.64 35.08 22.94
CA LEU A 55 19.04 36.42 23.35
C LEU A 55 19.78 37.13 22.20
N ALA A 56 20.01 38.43 22.33
CA ALA A 56 20.71 39.24 21.30
C ALA A 56 22.14 38.73 21.00
N ASP A 57 22.78 38.07 21.96
CA ASP A 57 24.10 37.45 21.85
C ASP A 57 24.07 36.01 21.28
N GLY A 58 22.89 35.53 20.87
CA GLY A 58 22.68 34.20 20.28
C GLY A 58 22.48 33.07 21.30
N ARG A 59 22.67 33.29 22.61
CA ARG A 59 22.44 32.25 23.62
C ARG A 59 20.95 31.91 23.74
N PRO A 60 20.57 30.63 23.96
CA PRO A 60 19.17 30.27 24.16
C PRO A 60 18.63 30.87 25.47
N ARG A 61 17.39 31.35 25.46
CA ARG A 61 16.70 31.78 26.68
C ARG A 61 16.53 30.60 27.64
N ARG A 62 16.49 30.87 28.95
CA ARG A 62 16.22 29.85 29.99
C ARG A 62 14.86 29.19 29.80
N TYR A 63 13.87 30.00 29.40
CA TYR A 63 12.52 29.59 29.09
C TYR A 63 12.28 29.83 27.61
N VAL A 64 11.80 28.81 26.90
CA VAL A 64 11.60 28.84 25.46
C VAL A 64 10.20 28.41 25.11
N MET A 65 9.64 29.06 24.10
CA MET A 65 8.35 28.74 23.54
C MET A 65 8.55 27.76 22.38
N VAL A 66 7.96 26.58 22.52
CA VAL A 66 8.01 25.46 21.58
C VAL A 66 6.62 25.09 21.12
N GLN A 67 6.47 24.71 19.86
CA GLN A 67 5.24 24.11 19.37
C GLN A 67 5.40 22.59 19.50
N LEU A 68 4.91 22.02 20.61
CA LEU A 68 4.96 20.57 20.83
C LEU A 68 3.80 19.90 20.10
N PHE A 69 4.10 18.77 19.49
CA PHE A 69 3.12 17.90 18.85
C PHE A 69 2.63 16.88 19.85
N ASP A 70 1.38 16.48 19.66
CA ASP A 70 0.86 15.34 20.38
C ASP A 70 1.64 14.08 19.95
N SER A 71 2.36 13.47 20.90
CA SER A 71 3.08 12.21 20.69
C SER A 71 2.16 11.08 20.23
N HIS A 72 0.86 11.17 20.51
CA HIS A 72 -0.15 10.16 20.18
C HIS A 72 -0.64 10.26 18.73
N ARG A 73 -0.34 11.36 18.02
CA ARG A 73 -0.71 11.56 16.62
C ARG A 73 0.40 12.27 15.83
N PRO A 74 1.52 11.60 15.53
CA PRO A 74 2.66 12.22 14.82
C PRO A 74 2.32 12.78 13.42
N LEU A 75 1.17 12.39 12.85
CA LEU A 75 0.65 12.87 11.57
C LEU A 75 -0.53 13.87 11.69
N ALA A 76 -1.05 14.11 12.90
CA ALA A 76 -2.03 15.16 13.11
C ALA A 76 -1.29 16.45 13.46
N TYR A 77 -1.22 17.39 12.50
CA TYR A 77 -0.91 18.78 12.83
C TYR A 77 -1.87 19.25 13.96
N PRO A 78 -1.40 20.11 14.87
CA PRO A 78 -2.13 20.47 16.07
C PRO A 78 -3.50 21.06 15.74
N TYR A 79 -4.53 20.41 16.26
CA TYR A 79 -5.75 21.12 16.61
C TYR A 79 -5.43 22.07 17.78
N GLN A 80 -5.57 23.37 17.53
CA GLN A 80 -6.05 24.41 18.46
C GLN A 80 -5.14 25.21 19.41
N SER A 81 -3.81 25.02 19.52
CA SER A 81 -3.00 26.06 20.21
C SER A 81 -2.01 26.74 19.26
N GLN A 82 -2.44 27.87 18.67
CA GLN A 82 -1.53 28.81 17.99
C GLN A 82 -0.49 29.44 18.95
N ARG A 83 -0.54 29.12 20.25
CA ARG A 83 0.20 29.81 21.32
C ARG A 83 1.50 29.11 21.78
N GLY A 84 1.68 27.82 21.51
CA GLY A 84 2.90 27.06 21.90
C GLY A 84 3.06 26.84 23.42
N PHE A 85 3.86 25.85 23.80
CA PHE A 85 4.22 25.51 25.19
C PHE A 85 5.47 26.26 25.65
N ILE A 86 5.49 26.69 26.90
CA ILE A 86 6.70 27.27 27.51
C ILE A 86 7.39 26.20 28.34
N VAL A 87 8.64 25.87 27.99
CA VAL A 87 9.44 24.85 28.67
C VAL A 87 10.83 25.38 29.02
N LEU A 88 11.52 24.68 29.92
CA LEU A 88 12.92 24.97 30.24
C LEU A 88 13.82 24.51 29.10
N SER A 89 14.67 25.40 28.57
CA SER A 89 15.56 25.06 27.45
C SER A 89 16.53 23.92 27.77
N ARG A 90 16.92 23.77 29.04
CA ARG A 90 17.76 22.65 29.50
C ARG A 90 17.11 21.28 29.31
N LEU A 91 15.79 21.20 29.20
CA LEU A 91 15.04 19.94 29.00
C LEU A 91 14.89 19.58 27.53
N LEU A 92 15.26 20.49 26.62
CA LEU A 92 15.19 20.23 25.20
C LEU A 92 16.49 19.62 24.68
N GLU A 93 16.31 18.66 23.78
CA GLU A 93 17.26 18.25 22.77
C GLU A 93 16.88 18.97 21.47
N ILE A 94 17.86 19.58 20.80
CA ILE A 94 17.65 20.30 19.53
C ILE A 94 17.97 19.35 18.37
N GLY A 95 17.04 19.24 17.44
CA GLY A 95 17.16 18.37 16.27
C GLY A 95 17.57 19.12 15.01
N THR A 96 17.13 18.61 13.88
CA THR A 96 17.47 19.13 12.56
C THR A 96 16.66 20.37 12.20
N GLN A 97 17.18 21.16 11.25
CA GLN A 97 16.45 22.30 10.70
C GLN A 97 15.21 21.83 9.96
N VAL A 98 14.08 22.49 10.21
CA VAL A 98 12.84 22.23 9.50
C VAL A 98 13.01 22.64 8.04
N GLY A 99 12.84 21.69 7.13
CA GLY A 99 12.86 21.96 5.69
C GLY A 99 13.52 20.90 4.81
N GLN A 100 14.12 19.85 5.39
CA GLN A 100 14.71 18.75 4.63
C GLN A 100 14.30 17.41 5.22
N LEU A 101 13.38 16.73 4.56
CA LEU A 101 13.05 15.35 4.88
C LEU A 101 14.12 14.45 4.27
N SER A 102 14.71 13.52 5.01
CA SER A 102 15.57 12.48 4.42
C SER A 102 14.87 11.11 4.46
N ILE A 103 15.24 10.21 3.55
CA ILE A 103 14.80 8.81 3.60
C ILE A 103 16.03 7.97 3.90
N GLU A 104 15.97 7.24 4.99
CA GLU A 104 16.94 6.20 5.32
C GLU A 104 16.35 4.85 4.94
N ASP A 105 16.80 4.31 3.81
CA ASP A 105 16.53 2.92 3.41
C ASP A 105 17.87 2.21 3.23
N PRO A 106 18.14 1.10 3.96
CA PRO A 106 19.33 0.29 3.77
C PRO A 106 19.53 -0.19 2.33
N LEU A 107 18.46 -0.32 1.55
CA LEU A 107 18.58 -0.63 0.13
C LEU A 107 19.34 0.45 -0.61
N LEU A 108 19.09 1.73 -0.33
CA LEU A 108 19.67 2.86 -1.05
C LEU A 108 21.20 2.90 -0.94
N THR A 109 21.77 2.37 0.14
CA THR A 109 23.22 2.30 0.33
C THR A 109 23.90 1.15 -0.42
N ILE A 110 23.16 0.13 -0.85
CA ILE A 110 23.74 -1.01 -1.60
C ILE A 110 24.16 -0.56 -3.01
N PRO A 111 25.46 -0.56 -3.36
CA PRO A 111 25.89 -0.15 -4.69
C PRO A 111 25.41 -1.15 -5.75
N ILE A 112 25.06 -0.64 -6.93
CA ILE A 112 24.78 -1.49 -8.10
C ILE A 112 26.04 -1.52 -8.96
N ALA A 113 26.62 -2.69 -9.11
CA ALA A 113 27.73 -2.90 -10.03
C ALA A 113 27.18 -2.98 -11.47
N PRO A 114 27.56 -2.08 -12.39
CA PRO A 114 27.07 -2.11 -13.76
C PRO A 114 27.62 -3.32 -14.50
N LYS A 115 26.75 -4.02 -15.23
CA LYS A 115 27.14 -5.09 -16.16
C LYS A 115 27.11 -4.54 -17.58
N ILE A 116 28.29 -4.33 -18.14
CA ILE A 116 28.44 -3.78 -19.48
C ILE A 116 28.28 -4.90 -20.50
N SER A 117 27.33 -4.75 -21.41
CA SER A 117 27.14 -5.69 -22.50
C SER A 117 28.08 -5.36 -23.66
N ASN A 118 29.00 -6.28 -23.95
CA ASN A 118 29.86 -6.25 -25.14
C ASN A 118 29.29 -7.08 -26.30
N GLN A 119 28.00 -7.44 -26.24
CA GLN A 119 27.39 -8.32 -27.25
C GLN A 119 27.48 -7.71 -28.67
N THR A 120 28.13 -8.44 -29.56
CA THR A 120 28.08 -8.23 -31.01
C THR A 120 26.90 -9.03 -31.57
N SER A 121 25.86 -8.33 -32.01
CA SER A 121 24.69 -8.97 -32.64
C SER A 121 24.86 -9.05 -34.16
N ALA A 122 24.38 -10.14 -34.78
CA ALA A 122 24.26 -10.23 -36.23
C ALA A 122 23.19 -9.26 -36.79
N ASN A 123 22.18 -8.90 -35.98
CA ASN A 123 21.14 -7.96 -36.37
C ASN A 123 21.67 -6.50 -36.30
N PRO A 124 21.68 -5.74 -37.41
CA PRO A 124 22.20 -4.38 -37.45
C PRO A 124 21.54 -3.43 -36.44
N ILE A 125 20.23 -3.57 -36.18
CA ILE A 125 19.48 -2.69 -35.26
C ILE A 125 20.00 -2.84 -33.82
N LEU A 126 20.45 -4.03 -33.45
CA LEU A 126 21.00 -4.34 -32.13
C LEU A 126 22.48 -3.92 -31.97
N ARG A 127 23.10 -3.37 -33.01
CA ARG A 127 24.48 -2.83 -32.94
C ARG A 127 24.54 -1.36 -32.53
N SER A 128 23.41 -0.64 -32.53
CA SER A 128 23.34 0.77 -32.16
C SER A 128 23.83 1.03 -30.72
N LYS A 129 24.33 2.25 -30.46
CA LYS A 129 24.74 2.66 -29.11
C LYS A 129 23.56 2.57 -28.13
N LEU A 130 22.37 2.97 -28.59
CA LEU A 130 21.12 2.81 -27.84
C LEU A 130 20.87 1.34 -27.47
N ALA A 131 20.95 0.41 -28.43
CA ALA A 131 20.74 -1.01 -28.15
C ALA A 131 21.71 -1.55 -27.08
N ARG A 132 23.00 -1.18 -27.17
CA ARG A 132 24.01 -1.59 -26.19
C ARG A 132 23.76 -1.01 -24.80
N TYR A 133 23.35 0.25 -24.70
CA TYR A 133 22.97 0.89 -23.45
C TYR A 133 21.78 0.17 -22.80
N LEU A 134 20.68 -0.01 -23.55
CA LEU A 134 19.49 -0.71 -23.08
C LEU A 134 19.80 -2.17 -22.67
N ASN A 135 20.65 -2.86 -23.43
CA ASN A 135 21.10 -4.21 -23.10
C ASN A 135 21.87 -4.22 -21.77
N SER A 136 22.75 -3.25 -21.53
CA SER A 136 23.51 -3.15 -20.29
C SER A 136 22.59 -2.86 -19.10
N VAL A 137 21.56 -2.02 -19.28
CA VAL A 137 20.53 -1.76 -18.26
C VAL A 137 19.79 -3.05 -17.88
N LEU A 138 19.28 -3.80 -18.86
CA LEU A 138 18.59 -5.06 -18.60
C LEU A 138 19.52 -6.13 -18.04
N ALA A 139 20.73 -6.27 -18.57
CA ALA A 139 21.72 -7.23 -18.09
C ALA A 139 22.11 -6.95 -16.63
N THR A 140 22.28 -5.69 -16.27
CA THR A 140 22.52 -5.28 -14.89
C THR A 140 21.32 -5.58 -14.01
N ALA A 141 20.10 -5.29 -14.46
CA ALA A 141 18.88 -5.51 -13.69
C ALA A 141 18.60 -6.98 -13.35
N VAL A 142 18.98 -7.91 -14.24
CA VAL A 142 18.76 -9.35 -14.04
C VAL A 142 19.92 -10.06 -13.33
N GLU A 143 21.05 -9.38 -13.10
CA GLU A 143 22.17 -9.91 -12.33
C GLU A 143 21.71 -10.28 -10.90
N PRO A 144 22.08 -11.44 -10.33
CA PRO A 144 21.48 -11.92 -9.08
C PRO A 144 21.52 -10.93 -7.91
N SER A 145 22.62 -10.19 -7.75
CA SER A 145 22.79 -9.18 -6.70
C SER A 145 21.86 -7.97 -6.91
N THR A 146 21.84 -7.40 -8.11
CA THR A 146 20.97 -6.28 -8.48
C THR A 146 19.51 -6.69 -8.49
N ARG A 147 19.18 -7.86 -9.05
CA ARG A 147 17.83 -8.43 -9.07
C ARG A 147 17.27 -8.50 -7.66
N ARG A 148 18.05 -8.98 -6.68
CA ARG A 148 17.62 -9.03 -5.27
C ARG A 148 17.25 -7.63 -4.77
N VAL A 149 18.08 -6.61 -5.03
CA VAL A 149 17.82 -5.22 -4.62
C VAL A 149 16.57 -4.66 -5.31
N LEU A 150 16.38 -4.88 -6.61
CA LEU A 150 15.22 -4.39 -7.35
C LEU A 150 13.92 -5.08 -6.91
N VAL A 151 13.96 -6.40 -6.68
CA VAL A 151 12.87 -7.16 -6.06
C VAL A 151 12.58 -6.57 -4.68
N GLU A 152 13.58 -6.37 -3.85
CA GLU A 152 13.40 -5.78 -2.53
C GLU A 152 12.82 -4.36 -2.57
N GLY A 153 13.13 -3.58 -3.60
CA GLY A 153 12.55 -2.27 -3.88
C GLY A 153 11.15 -2.30 -4.51
N GLY A 154 10.59 -3.49 -4.78
CA GLY A 154 9.20 -3.68 -5.19
C GLY A 154 8.98 -4.24 -6.61
N ALA A 155 10.03 -4.40 -7.43
CA ALA A 155 9.88 -5.01 -8.75
C ALA A 155 9.30 -6.43 -8.67
N SER A 156 8.47 -6.84 -9.64
CA SER A 156 7.96 -8.23 -9.70
C SER A 156 9.09 -9.19 -10.02
N GLU A 157 9.23 -10.23 -9.20
CA GLU A 157 10.21 -11.28 -9.39
C GLU A 157 9.98 -12.03 -10.71
N THR A 158 8.73 -12.41 -11.00
CA THR A 158 8.36 -13.11 -12.24
C THR A 158 8.71 -12.31 -13.49
N MET A 159 8.62 -10.98 -13.42
CA MET A 159 8.97 -10.10 -14.53
C MET A 159 10.49 -9.98 -14.74
N LEU A 160 11.26 -10.00 -13.65
CA LEU A 160 12.73 -10.06 -13.71
C LEU A 160 13.22 -11.43 -14.19
N GLU A 161 12.56 -12.51 -13.76
CA GLU A 161 12.80 -13.87 -14.29
C GLU A 161 12.48 -13.98 -15.76
N PHE A 162 11.37 -13.36 -16.20
CA PHE A 162 11.01 -13.33 -17.61
C PHE A 162 12.13 -12.67 -18.43
N ALA A 163 12.64 -11.51 -18.00
CA ALA A 163 13.75 -10.84 -18.65
C ALA A 163 15.03 -11.68 -18.64
N SER A 164 15.32 -12.37 -17.54
CA SER A 164 16.48 -13.28 -17.42
C SER A 164 16.38 -14.48 -18.36
N LYS A 165 15.21 -15.15 -18.43
CA LYS A 165 14.99 -16.37 -19.23
C LYS A 165 14.90 -16.09 -20.72
N ARG A 166 14.26 -14.99 -21.12
CA ARG A 166 14.05 -14.63 -22.54
C ARG A 166 15.23 -13.85 -23.12
N GLY A 167 16.02 -13.20 -22.27
CA GLY A 167 17.13 -12.35 -22.66
C GLY A 167 16.70 -10.93 -23.04
N ALA A 168 17.65 -10.00 -22.98
CA ALA A 168 17.40 -8.58 -23.23
C ALA A 168 16.90 -8.31 -24.67
N SER A 169 17.37 -9.07 -25.65
CA SER A 169 17.00 -8.93 -27.07
C SER A 169 15.50 -9.07 -27.32
N SER A 170 14.80 -9.96 -26.60
CA SER A 170 13.35 -10.14 -26.78
C SER A 170 12.52 -8.92 -26.36
N ILE A 171 13.12 -8.01 -25.59
CA ILE A 171 12.49 -6.77 -25.13
C ILE A 171 12.94 -5.59 -26.01
N ILE A 172 14.25 -5.51 -26.29
CA ILE A 172 14.86 -4.37 -26.99
C ILE A 172 14.58 -4.42 -28.48
N GLN A 173 14.64 -5.58 -29.12
CA GLN A 173 14.44 -5.67 -30.57
C GLN A 173 13.05 -5.15 -31.00
N PRO A 174 11.92 -5.57 -30.39
CA PRO A 174 10.61 -5.03 -30.74
C PRO A 174 10.51 -3.51 -30.54
N MET A 175 11.17 -2.99 -29.49
CA MET A 175 11.23 -1.55 -29.22
C MET A 175 11.96 -0.79 -30.34
N LEU A 176 13.12 -1.26 -30.78
CA LEU A 176 13.92 -0.59 -31.80
C LEU A 176 13.32 -0.74 -33.20
N GLU A 177 12.71 -1.89 -33.52
CA GLU A 177 11.95 -2.07 -34.77
C GLU A 177 10.75 -1.12 -34.83
N GLY A 178 10.06 -0.93 -33.70
CA GLY A 178 9.01 0.07 -33.55
C GLY A 178 9.52 1.49 -33.79
N MET A 179 10.67 1.86 -33.22
CA MET A 179 11.30 3.17 -33.46
C MET A 179 11.66 3.37 -34.93
N LYS A 180 12.23 2.34 -35.57
CA LYS A 180 12.58 2.39 -36.99
C LYS A 180 11.35 2.63 -37.87
N LYS A 181 10.25 1.91 -37.60
CA LYS A 181 8.98 2.05 -38.34
C LYS A 181 8.30 3.40 -38.11
N LEU A 182 8.54 4.06 -36.97
CA LEU A 182 8.05 5.41 -36.69
C LEU A 182 9.04 6.52 -37.09
N GLY A 183 10.21 6.18 -37.63
CA GLY A 183 11.23 7.15 -38.03
C GLY A 183 11.95 7.85 -36.87
N THR A 184 11.85 7.35 -35.64
CA THR A 184 12.47 7.95 -34.44
C THR A 184 13.82 7.32 -34.10
N LEU A 185 14.13 6.14 -34.66
CA LEU A 185 15.37 5.41 -34.35
C LEU A 185 16.61 6.22 -34.76
N ASP A 186 16.60 6.84 -35.93
CA ASP A 186 17.77 7.56 -36.45
C ASP A 186 18.16 8.74 -35.55
N THR A 187 17.19 9.39 -34.91
CA THR A 187 17.42 10.47 -33.95
C THR A 187 18.01 9.98 -32.61
N LEU A 188 17.76 8.73 -32.24
CA LEU A 188 18.06 8.18 -30.92
C LEU A 188 19.18 7.13 -30.92
N GLN A 189 19.54 6.54 -32.06
CA GLN A 189 20.39 5.34 -32.10
C GLN A 189 21.85 5.59 -31.67
N ASP A 190 22.35 6.81 -31.88
CA ASP A 190 23.75 7.18 -31.66
C ASP A 190 24.00 8.04 -30.41
N GLY A 191 22.94 8.43 -29.70
CA GLY A 191 23.04 9.28 -28.52
C GLY A 191 21.67 9.80 -28.09
N MET A 192 21.63 10.41 -26.92
CA MET A 192 20.44 11.13 -26.49
C MET A 192 20.41 12.50 -27.18
N PRO A 193 19.40 12.81 -28.01
CA PRO A 193 19.27 14.11 -28.66
C PRO A 193 19.03 15.21 -27.63
N ASP A 194 19.40 16.44 -28.00
CA ASP A 194 18.96 17.62 -27.28
C ASP A 194 17.43 17.79 -27.36
N PHE A 195 16.89 18.64 -26.48
CA PHE A 195 15.44 18.83 -26.40
C PHE A 195 14.85 19.40 -27.69
N ASP A 196 15.61 20.21 -28.45
CA ASP A 196 15.09 20.91 -29.61
C ASP A 196 14.99 19.94 -30.81
N LYS A 197 15.96 19.03 -30.99
CA LYS A 197 15.86 17.89 -31.92
C LYS A 197 14.70 16.96 -31.59
N LEU A 198 14.43 16.73 -30.30
CA LEU A 198 13.24 15.98 -29.89
C LEU A 198 11.97 16.75 -30.23
N TRP A 199 11.99 18.08 -30.03
CA TRP A 199 10.87 18.94 -30.34
C TRP A 199 10.53 18.91 -31.83
N ASP A 200 11.53 18.80 -32.72
CA ASP A 200 11.36 18.81 -34.17
C ASP A 200 10.89 17.48 -34.77
N LEU A 201 10.80 16.40 -33.98
CA LEU A 201 10.20 15.15 -34.43
C LEU A 201 8.74 15.38 -34.89
N ALA A 202 8.32 14.58 -35.88
CA ALA A 202 6.98 14.64 -36.43
C ALA A 202 5.92 14.48 -35.32
N SER A 203 4.94 15.38 -35.32
CA SER A 203 3.77 15.28 -34.46
C SER A 203 2.94 14.04 -34.80
N THR A 204 1.99 13.68 -33.92
CA THR A 204 1.08 12.55 -34.13
C THR A 204 0.44 12.56 -35.52
N ASP A 205 -0.07 13.70 -35.97
CA ASP A 205 -0.80 13.81 -37.24
C ASP A 205 0.12 13.69 -38.46
N GLU A 206 1.27 14.37 -38.42
CA GLU A 206 2.32 14.30 -39.47
C GLU A 206 2.87 12.88 -39.61
N LEU A 207 3.14 12.23 -38.47
CA LEU A 207 3.58 10.85 -38.45
C LEU A 207 2.50 9.93 -39.03
N LEU A 208 1.27 10.02 -38.54
CA LEU A 208 0.18 9.17 -39.04
C LEU A 208 -0.08 9.36 -40.54
N ALA A 209 0.13 10.56 -41.10
CA ALA A 209 0.02 10.79 -42.54
C ALA A 209 1.08 10.01 -43.32
N THR A 210 2.33 10.03 -42.87
CA THR A 210 3.50 9.47 -43.57
C THR A 210 3.65 7.94 -43.46
N LEU A 211 3.02 7.30 -42.46
CA LEU A 211 3.15 5.85 -42.26
C LEU A 211 2.53 5.01 -43.39
N SER A 212 3.22 3.92 -43.74
CA SER A 212 2.75 2.92 -44.70
C SER A 212 1.45 2.24 -44.24
N ARG A 213 0.66 1.71 -45.19
CA ARG A 213 -0.58 0.98 -44.90
C ARG A 213 -0.35 -0.23 -43.97
N GLU A 214 0.74 -0.94 -44.17
CA GLU A 214 1.15 -2.08 -43.34
C GLU A 214 1.44 -1.64 -41.90
N THR A 215 2.29 -0.62 -41.72
CA THR A 215 2.61 -0.08 -40.40
C THR A 215 1.36 0.45 -39.70
N LYS A 216 0.46 1.09 -40.45
CA LYS A 216 -0.85 1.51 -39.95
C LYS A 216 -1.69 0.32 -39.45
N ALA A 217 -1.67 -0.80 -40.15
CA ALA A 217 -2.36 -2.01 -39.72
C ALA A 217 -1.74 -2.61 -38.45
N THR A 218 -0.40 -2.76 -38.38
CA THR A 218 0.30 -3.30 -37.19
C THR A 218 0.06 -2.44 -35.96
N LEU A 219 0.10 -1.11 -36.11
CA LEU A 219 -0.16 -0.19 -35.02
C LEU A 219 -1.58 -0.36 -34.44
N LYS A 220 -2.60 -0.75 -35.23
CA LYS A 220 -3.99 -0.87 -34.74
C LYS A 220 -4.12 -1.88 -33.59
N THR A 221 -3.30 -2.92 -33.60
CA THR A 221 -3.30 -3.98 -32.58
C THR A 221 -2.20 -3.80 -31.53
N SER A 222 -1.30 -2.83 -31.73
CA SER A 222 -0.12 -2.62 -30.88
C SER A 222 -0.35 -1.60 -29.76
N LYS A 223 0.53 -1.65 -28.76
CA LYS A 223 0.70 -0.57 -27.77
C LYS A 223 1.71 0.43 -28.29
N VAL A 224 1.36 1.70 -28.21
CA VAL A 224 2.19 2.83 -28.60
C VAL A 224 2.76 3.47 -27.34
N PHE A 225 4.07 3.68 -27.32
CA PHE A 225 4.81 4.41 -26.30
C PHE A 225 5.16 5.79 -26.85
N TYR A 226 4.92 6.81 -26.06
CA TYR A 226 5.04 8.20 -26.49
C TYR A 226 5.70 9.04 -25.40
N ILE A 227 6.32 10.13 -25.82
CA ILE A 227 6.68 11.24 -24.93
C ILE A 227 5.74 12.40 -25.15
N ILE A 228 5.55 13.18 -24.09
CA ILE A 228 4.99 14.52 -24.15
C ILE A 228 6.09 15.46 -23.70
N LEU A 229 6.45 16.39 -24.58
CA LEU A 229 7.40 17.45 -24.31
C LEU A 229 6.63 18.70 -23.91
N TYR A 230 7.08 19.36 -22.86
CA TYR A 230 6.59 20.67 -22.44
C TYR A 230 7.75 21.64 -22.47
N ARG A 231 7.49 22.84 -22.96
CA ARG A 231 8.44 23.95 -22.85
C ARG A 231 7.72 25.19 -22.37
N ASN A 232 8.47 26.10 -21.80
CA ASN A 232 8.03 27.45 -21.55
C ASN A 232 9.04 28.38 -22.21
N ILE A 233 8.60 29.10 -23.24
CA ILE A 233 9.49 29.93 -24.04
C ILE A 233 10.03 31.12 -23.22
N SER A 234 9.25 31.66 -22.29
CA SER A 234 9.63 32.84 -21.50
C SER A 234 10.61 32.51 -20.36
N THR A 235 10.44 31.37 -19.69
CA THR A 235 11.27 30.94 -18.55
C THR A 235 12.37 29.96 -18.94
N GLY A 236 12.34 29.41 -20.17
CA GLY A 236 13.24 28.36 -20.63
C GLY A 236 13.02 26.99 -19.98
N ARG A 237 12.00 26.83 -19.11
CA ARG A 237 11.72 25.57 -18.41
C ARG A 237 11.27 24.49 -19.40
N LYS A 238 11.82 23.28 -19.26
CA LYS A 238 11.52 22.13 -20.12
C LYS A 238 11.10 20.93 -19.25
N ALA A 239 10.16 20.13 -19.72
CA ALA A 239 9.78 18.87 -19.07
C ALA A 239 9.44 17.77 -20.06
N VAL A 240 9.52 16.53 -19.58
CA VAL A 240 9.16 15.33 -20.32
C VAL A 240 8.29 14.40 -19.49
N TYR A 241 7.25 13.88 -20.12
CA TYR A 241 6.42 12.79 -19.60
C TYR A 241 6.46 11.63 -20.57
N LEU A 242 6.70 10.41 -20.07
CA LEU A 242 6.53 9.20 -20.85
C LEU A 242 5.19 8.54 -20.53
N GLY A 243 4.48 8.08 -21.55
CA GLY A 243 3.29 7.25 -21.37
C GLY A 243 3.14 6.17 -22.43
N ARG A 244 2.11 5.35 -22.25
CA ARG A 244 1.67 4.37 -23.24
C ARG A 244 0.17 4.43 -23.48
N THR A 245 -0.27 4.12 -24.69
CA THR A 245 -1.68 4.06 -25.06
C THR A 245 -1.93 2.96 -26.10
N LYS A 246 -3.20 2.64 -26.36
CA LYS A 246 -3.58 1.85 -27.54
C LYS A 246 -3.64 2.81 -28.74
N ARG A 247 -3.25 2.39 -29.95
CA ARG A 247 -3.31 3.27 -31.14
C ARG A 247 -4.71 3.84 -31.38
N SER A 248 -5.78 3.06 -31.19
CA SER A 248 -7.16 3.54 -31.34
C SER A 248 -7.51 4.73 -30.44
N ARG A 249 -6.66 5.03 -29.44
CA ARG A 249 -6.81 6.16 -28.52
C ARG A 249 -5.66 7.15 -28.62
N LEU A 250 -4.81 7.12 -29.66
CA LEU A 250 -3.65 8.01 -29.73
C LEU A 250 -4.09 9.49 -29.78
N GLU A 251 -4.92 9.85 -30.76
CA GLU A 251 -5.50 11.19 -30.90
C GLU A 251 -6.38 11.55 -29.70
N THR A 252 -7.23 10.62 -29.25
CA THR A 252 -8.08 10.84 -28.07
C THR A 252 -7.25 11.09 -26.82
N ARG A 253 -6.13 10.37 -26.66
CA ARG A 253 -5.26 10.49 -25.49
C ARG A 253 -4.55 11.83 -25.47
N GLU A 254 -4.11 12.34 -26.62
CA GLU A 254 -3.56 13.68 -26.71
C GLU A 254 -4.59 14.73 -26.30
N LYS A 255 -5.82 14.64 -26.82
CA LYS A 255 -6.93 15.55 -26.45
C LYS A 255 -7.27 15.47 -24.97
N GLU A 256 -7.41 14.27 -24.41
CA GLU A 256 -7.61 14.03 -22.97
C GLU A 256 -6.49 14.67 -22.15
N HIS A 257 -5.23 14.50 -22.57
CA HIS A 257 -4.08 15.02 -21.84
C HIS A 257 -4.05 16.55 -21.84
N ARG A 258 -4.28 17.19 -23.00
CA ARG A 258 -4.40 18.66 -23.09
C ARG A 258 -5.54 19.19 -22.23
N TYR A 259 -6.69 18.52 -22.25
CA TYR A 259 -7.83 18.87 -21.41
C TYR A 259 -7.47 18.81 -19.93
N MET A 260 -6.83 17.74 -19.47
CA MET A 260 -6.44 17.60 -18.07
C MET A 260 -5.44 18.68 -17.65
N VAL A 261 -4.40 18.96 -18.45
CA VAL A 261 -3.43 20.03 -18.14
C VAL A 261 -4.12 21.39 -17.97
N ARG A 262 -5.10 21.71 -18.83
CA ARG A 262 -5.91 22.93 -18.71
C ARG A 262 -6.76 22.91 -17.44
N LYS A 263 -7.55 21.85 -17.23
CA LYS A 263 -8.46 21.71 -16.08
C LYS A 263 -7.73 21.87 -14.74
N CYS A 264 -6.50 21.36 -14.65
CA CYS A 264 -5.70 21.44 -13.42
C CYS A 264 -5.34 22.87 -13.01
N ARG A 265 -5.36 23.82 -13.95
CA ARG A 265 -5.17 25.26 -13.68
C ARG A 265 -6.34 25.85 -12.90
N ASP A 266 -7.55 25.40 -13.21
CA ASP A 266 -8.80 25.99 -12.74
C ASP A 266 -9.34 25.33 -11.46
N THR A 267 -8.67 24.28 -10.98
CA THR A 267 -9.11 23.48 -9.84
C THR A 267 -8.20 23.64 -8.62
N THR A 268 -8.80 23.88 -7.45
CA THR A 268 -8.14 23.83 -6.14
C THR A 268 -8.07 22.43 -5.52
N GLY A 269 -8.52 21.40 -6.26
CA GLY A 269 -8.60 20.01 -5.77
C GLY A 269 -7.36 19.15 -6.07
N PRO A 270 -7.29 17.92 -5.51
CA PRO A 270 -6.18 17.01 -5.72
C PRO A 270 -6.10 16.55 -7.18
N VAL A 271 -5.07 17.00 -7.87
CA VAL A 271 -4.78 16.73 -9.28
C VAL A 271 -3.67 15.67 -9.38
N PRO A 272 -3.70 14.71 -10.33
CA PRO A 272 -2.56 13.83 -10.57
C PRO A 272 -1.30 14.68 -10.84
N HIS A 273 -0.26 14.46 -10.04
CA HIS A 273 0.82 15.44 -9.88
C HIS A 273 1.58 15.77 -11.19
N HIS A 274 1.63 14.86 -12.17
CA HIS A 274 2.25 15.18 -13.47
C HIS A 274 1.48 16.24 -14.26
N TYR A 275 0.15 16.34 -14.10
CA TYR A 275 -0.64 17.41 -14.70
C TYR A 275 -0.41 18.75 -14.01
N ALA A 276 -0.19 18.75 -12.69
CA ALA A 276 0.17 19.96 -11.95
C ALA A 276 1.52 20.52 -12.41
N VAL A 277 2.54 19.65 -12.55
CA VAL A 277 3.87 20.05 -13.06
C VAL A 277 3.75 20.54 -14.49
N ALA A 278 3.06 19.81 -15.36
CA ALA A 278 2.85 20.20 -16.75
C ALA A 278 2.15 21.56 -16.84
N SER A 279 1.08 21.78 -16.08
CA SER A 279 0.33 23.05 -16.02
C SER A 279 1.22 24.21 -15.57
N SER A 280 2.07 23.99 -14.56
CA SER A 280 3.04 24.99 -14.07
C SER A 280 4.15 25.36 -15.07
N ILE A 281 4.34 24.56 -16.13
CA ILE A 281 5.34 24.82 -17.17
C ILE A 281 4.68 25.49 -18.35
N VAL A 282 3.58 24.94 -18.87
CA VAL A 282 2.92 25.52 -20.05
C VAL A 282 2.19 26.83 -19.75
N GLU A 283 1.87 27.11 -18.49
CA GLU A 283 1.24 28.35 -18.02
C GLU A 283 0.04 28.77 -18.89
N ASP A 284 0.21 29.81 -19.72
CA ASP A 284 -0.80 30.39 -20.62
C ASP A 284 -0.79 29.82 -22.05
N HIS A 285 0.23 29.04 -22.42
CA HIS A 285 0.45 28.57 -23.79
C HIS A 285 0.38 27.05 -23.86
N ILE A 286 -0.83 26.50 -23.82
CA ILE A 286 -1.06 25.04 -23.99
C ILE A 286 -0.53 24.46 -25.32
N ASN A 287 -0.25 25.33 -26.30
CA ASN A 287 0.41 24.96 -27.56
C ASN A 287 1.91 24.67 -27.37
N ASP A 288 2.51 25.04 -26.24
CA ASP A 288 3.87 24.67 -25.84
C ASP A 288 3.93 23.25 -25.25
N MET A 289 3.16 22.34 -25.87
CA MET A 289 3.18 20.91 -25.61
C MET A 289 3.13 20.14 -26.93
N ARG A 290 4.08 19.21 -27.14
CA ARG A 290 4.08 18.25 -28.27
C ARG A 290 3.91 16.82 -27.79
N PHE A 291 3.04 16.08 -28.46
CA PHE A 291 2.84 14.65 -28.26
C PHE A 291 3.57 13.90 -29.38
N ILE A 292 4.52 13.03 -29.02
CA ILE A 292 5.42 12.39 -29.97
C ILE A 292 5.41 10.87 -29.74
N PRO A 293 4.85 10.09 -30.68
CA PRO A 293 4.95 8.63 -30.65
C PRO A 293 6.41 8.20 -30.87
N LEU A 294 7.01 7.52 -29.89
CA LEU A 294 8.40 7.08 -29.97
C LEU A 294 8.54 5.69 -30.57
N THR A 295 7.74 4.74 -30.12
CA THR A 295 7.82 3.35 -30.56
C THR A 295 6.48 2.65 -30.37
N PHE A 296 6.33 1.51 -31.03
CA PHE A 296 5.29 0.55 -30.74
C PHE A 296 5.88 -0.84 -30.79
N ALA A 297 5.28 -1.76 -30.05
CA ALA A 297 5.72 -3.13 -30.10
C ALA A 297 4.52 -4.04 -30.34
N ASN A 298 4.64 -4.83 -31.42
CA ASN A 298 3.79 -5.98 -31.65
C ASN A 298 4.48 -7.19 -31.03
N PHE A 299 3.72 -8.03 -30.35
CA PHE A 299 4.29 -9.11 -29.57
C PHE A 299 3.60 -10.42 -29.91
N ASP A 300 4.38 -11.39 -30.36
CA ASP A 300 3.97 -12.79 -30.54
C ASP A 300 4.01 -13.58 -29.22
N HIS A 301 3.90 -12.87 -28.09
CA HIS A 301 3.86 -13.49 -26.78
C HIS A 301 2.43 -13.83 -26.34
N ASP A 302 2.32 -14.79 -25.43
CA ASP A 302 1.11 -14.98 -24.65
C ASP A 302 0.71 -13.69 -23.92
N VAL A 303 -0.53 -13.61 -23.45
CA VAL A 303 -1.07 -12.39 -22.81
C VAL A 303 -0.18 -11.88 -21.67
N ILE A 304 0.52 -12.79 -20.97
CA ILE A 304 1.41 -12.49 -19.84
C ILE A 304 2.73 -11.89 -20.32
N GLY A 305 3.44 -12.56 -21.23
CA GLY A 305 4.72 -12.08 -21.76
C GLY A 305 4.58 -10.71 -22.42
N ARG A 306 3.48 -10.45 -23.14
CA ARG A 306 3.18 -9.12 -23.71
C ARG A 306 3.18 -8.03 -22.66
N VAL A 307 2.59 -8.29 -21.51
CA VAL A 307 2.42 -7.31 -20.44
C VAL A 307 3.76 -7.02 -19.73
N PHE A 308 4.63 -8.01 -19.59
CA PHE A 308 5.98 -7.83 -19.06
C PHE A 308 6.87 -7.03 -20.01
N VAL A 309 6.88 -7.40 -21.30
CA VAL A 309 7.69 -6.67 -22.28
C VAL A 309 7.24 -5.20 -22.38
N GLN A 310 5.93 -4.94 -22.39
CA GLN A 310 5.40 -3.57 -22.39
C GLN A 310 5.87 -2.74 -21.19
N SER A 311 5.96 -3.34 -20.01
CA SER A 311 6.35 -2.64 -18.78
C SER A 311 7.85 -2.36 -18.78
N TRP A 312 8.65 -3.28 -19.31
CA TRP A 312 10.07 -3.05 -19.51
C TRP A 312 10.36 -1.97 -20.55
N ILE A 313 9.67 -1.97 -21.70
CA ILE A 313 9.84 -0.91 -22.71
C ILE A 313 9.54 0.47 -22.11
N GLU A 314 8.41 0.59 -21.39
CA GLU A 314 8.06 1.83 -20.70
C GLU A 314 9.11 2.24 -19.67
N GLN A 315 9.58 1.29 -18.84
CA GLN A 315 10.59 1.57 -17.83
C GLN A 315 11.94 1.98 -18.44
N LEU A 316 12.36 1.31 -19.51
CA LEU A 316 13.61 1.61 -20.20
C LEU A 316 13.57 3.02 -20.80
N LEU A 317 12.45 3.40 -21.39
CA LEU A 317 12.24 4.77 -21.88
C LEU A 317 12.22 5.79 -20.74
N ILE A 318 11.58 5.50 -19.59
CA ILE A 318 11.62 6.42 -18.42
C ILE A 318 13.05 6.65 -17.95
N ILE A 319 13.85 5.57 -17.89
CA ILE A 319 15.27 5.65 -17.54
C ILE A 319 16.04 6.45 -18.60
N LEU A 320 15.80 6.18 -19.89
CA LEU A 320 16.46 6.83 -21.02
C LEU A 320 16.26 8.35 -21.02
N PHE A 321 15.06 8.81 -20.68
CA PHE A 321 14.72 10.23 -20.62
C PHE A 321 14.91 10.83 -19.22
N HIS A 322 15.35 10.04 -18.23
CA HIS A 322 15.35 10.40 -16.80
C HIS A 322 14.03 11.06 -16.37
N SER A 323 12.91 10.54 -16.88
CA SER A 323 11.62 11.20 -16.72
C SER A 323 10.98 10.97 -15.36
N CYS A 324 11.66 10.29 -14.42
CA CYS A 324 11.22 10.19 -13.03
C CYS A 324 11.15 11.58 -12.40
N HIS A 325 10.08 11.84 -11.66
CA HIS A 325 9.89 13.12 -10.98
C HIS A 325 11.01 13.41 -9.98
N ALA A 326 11.37 14.69 -9.86
CA ALA A 326 12.44 15.14 -8.98
C ALA A 326 12.24 14.67 -7.54
N GLU A 327 11.02 14.61 -7.03
CA GLU A 327 10.70 14.14 -5.67
C GLU A 327 10.97 12.64 -5.46
N LEU A 328 10.87 11.81 -6.51
CA LEU A 328 11.33 10.42 -6.44
C LEU A 328 12.86 10.38 -6.36
N LEU A 329 13.55 11.24 -7.11
CA LEU A 329 15.01 11.20 -7.23
C LEU A 329 15.73 12.00 -6.12
N ARG A 330 15.06 12.97 -5.49
CA ARG A 330 15.59 13.92 -4.51
C ARG A 330 14.57 14.13 -3.39
N PRO A 331 14.99 14.32 -2.13
CA PRO A 331 14.06 14.63 -1.05
C PRO A 331 13.39 15.99 -1.24
N SER A 332 12.06 15.96 -1.32
CA SER A 332 11.16 17.11 -1.39
C SER A 332 11.12 17.85 -0.04
N LYS A 333 10.50 19.04 -0.05
CA LYS A 333 10.30 19.82 1.17
C LYS A 333 9.28 19.11 2.10
N PRO A 334 9.53 19.02 3.41
CA PRO A 334 8.65 18.34 4.39
C PRO A 334 7.23 18.88 4.46
N GLU A 335 7.01 20.15 4.10
CA GLU A 335 5.78 20.88 4.37
C GLU A 335 4.60 20.48 3.46
N ASP A 336 4.92 19.97 2.25
CA ASP A 336 3.93 19.48 1.28
C ASP A 336 3.70 17.98 1.43
N GLU A 337 4.75 17.21 1.71
CA GLU A 337 4.64 15.75 1.92
C GLU A 337 3.91 15.43 3.23
N ALA A 338 4.13 16.18 4.32
CA ALA A 338 3.54 15.95 5.64
C ALA A 338 2.02 16.16 5.72
N LYS A 339 1.45 17.07 4.91
CA LYS A 339 0.01 17.37 4.92
C LYS A 339 -0.84 16.30 4.25
N ASP A 340 -0.24 15.48 3.39
CA ASP A 340 -0.91 14.48 2.56
C ASP A 340 -0.50 13.03 2.91
N TRP A 341 0.06 12.77 4.10
CA TRP A 341 0.28 11.39 4.57
C TRP A 341 -1.08 10.70 4.73
N GLY A 342 -1.32 9.72 3.86
CA GLY A 342 -2.62 9.04 3.73
C GLY A 342 -3.25 9.18 2.35
N THR A 343 -2.74 10.06 1.47
CA THR A 343 -3.19 10.10 0.07
C THR A 343 -2.51 9.02 -0.78
N VAL A 344 -3.22 8.53 -1.80
CA VAL A 344 -2.72 7.60 -2.82
C VAL A 344 -1.47 8.13 -3.52
N GLY A 345 -1.35 9.45 -3.71
CA GLY A 345 -0.18 10.08 -4.33
C GLY A 345 1.08 9.94 -3.47
N THR A 346 0.97 10.24 -2.17
CA THR A 346 2.06 10.12 -1.20
C THR A 346 2.50 8.67 -1.02
N CYS A 347 1.55 7.72 -0.95
CA CYS A 347 1.89 6.30 -0.89
C CYS A 347 2.60 5.82 -2.17
N MET A 348 2.17 6.26 -3.36
CA MET A 348 2.85 5.93 -4.62
C MET A 348 4.26 6.49 -4.69
N LEU A 349 4.44 7.74 -4.25
CA LEU A 349 5.75 8.37 -4.12
C LEU A 349 6.67 7.49 -3.29
N VAL A 350 6.24 7.17 -2.08
CA VAL A 350 7.01 6.37 -1.13
C VAL A 350 7.34 4.97 -1.67
N TRP A 351 6.38 4.26 -2.26
CA TRP A 351 6.61 2.92 -2.84
C TRP A 351 7.51 2.93 -4.06
N SER A 352 7.35 3.93 -4.92
CA SER A 352 8.05 3.96 -6.20
C SER A 352 9.44 4.54 -6.11
N ARG A 353 9.71 5.32 -5.08
CA ARG A 353 10.93 6.08 -4.89
C ARG A 353 12.18 5.21 -4.80
N VAL A 354 12.19 4.20 -3.94
CA VAL A 354 13.36 3.34 -3.76
C VAL A 354 13.72 2.64 -5.07
N LEU A 355 12.72 2.07 -5.75
CA LEU A 355 12.94 1.44 -7.04
C LEU A 355 13.38 2.43 -8.11
N ALA A 356 12.74 3.60 -8.21
CA ALA A 356 13.08 4.63 -9.17
C ALA A 356 14.52 5.16 -8.97
N GLN A 357 14.92 5.41 -7.72
CA GLN A 357 16.29 5.82 -7.38
C GLN A 357 17.30 4.72 -7.74
N LYS A 358 17.00 3.45 -7.47
CA LYS A 358 17.88 2.34 -7.85
C LYS A 358 18.01 2.16 -9.35
N LEU A 359 16.91 2.29 -10.08
CA LEU A 359 16.93 2.23 -11.53
C LEU A 359 17.71 3.41 -12.13
N SER A 360 17.56 4.63 -11.59
CA SER A 360 18.30 5.81 -12.02
C SER A 360 19.79 5.74 -11.65
N ALA A 361 20.13 5.25 -10.46
CA ALA A 361 21.51 5.04 -10.05
C ALA A 361 22.20 3.99 -10.91
N MET A 362 21.52 2.88 -11.22
CA MET A 362 21.98 1.86 -12.15
C MET A 362 22.24 2.43 -13.54
N ALA A 363 21.30 3.21 -14.07
CA ALA A 363 21.43 3.87 -15.37
C ALA A 363 22.65 4.80 -15.39
N THR A 364 22.79 5.64 -14.37
CA THR A 364 23.91 6.56 -14.20
C THR A 364 25.25 5.81 -14.16
N ALA A 365 25.33 4.72 -13.39
CA ALA A 365 26.54 3.90 -13.29
C ALA A 365 26.96 3.31 -14.65
N ILE A 366 25.99 2.87 -15.46
CA ILE A 366 26.25 2.35 -16.82
C ILE A 366 26.75 3.48 -17.74
N THR A 367 26.12 4.65 -17.70
CA THR A 367 26.55 5.83 -18.47
C THR A 367 27.99 6.20 -18.12
N THR A 368 28.35 6.26 -16.84
CA THR A 368 29.71 6.60 -16.38
C THR A 368 30.76 5.55 -16.75
N ALA A 369 30.39 4.26 -16.77
CA ALA A 369 31.35 3.18 -16.97
C ALA A 369 31.65 2.87 -18.44
N SER A 370 30.75 3.21 -19.39
CA SER A 370 30.92 2.77 -20.78
C SER A 370 30.23 3.64 -21.86
N PHE A 371 29.46 4.67 -21.48
CA PHE A 371 28.68 5.47 -22.43
C PHE A 371 28.57 6.95 -22.02
N PRO A 372 29.69 7.69 -21.85
CA PRO A 372 29.63 9.11 -21.48
C PRO A 372 28.82 9.97 -22.47
N GLU A 373 28.64 9.51 -23.72
CA GLU A 373 27.86 10.19 -24.77
C GLU A 373 26.34 9.96 -24.70
N PHE A 374 25.87 8.89 -24.04
CA PHE A 374 24.44 8.61 -23.90
C PHE A 374 23.88 9.24 -22.61
N ALA A 375 24.31 10.47 -22.33
CA ALA A 375 23.89 11.22 -21.16
C ALA A 375 22.51 11.84 -21.37
N CYS A 376 21.69 11.87 -20.32
CA CYS A 376 20.35 12.41 -20.40
C CYS A 376 20.34 13.94 -20.54
N PRO A 377 19.26 14.53 -21.08
CA PRO A 377 19.17 15.98 -21.25
C PRO A 377 19.35 16.67 -19.88
N LYS A 378 20.38 17.51 -19.75
CA LYS A 378 20.80 18.04 -18.43
C LYS A 378 19.83 19.07 -17.82
N ASP A 379 18.81 19.50 -18.54
CA ASP A 379 17.92 20.61 -18.16
C ASP A 379 16.42 20.31 -18.33
N VAL A 380 16.02 19.04 -18.22
CA VAL A 380 14.61 18.62 -18.41
C VAL A 380 14.03 18.04 -17.11
N LEU A 381 12.88 18.57 -16.69
CA LEU A 381 12.13 18.06 -15.55
C LEU A 381 11.35 16.79 -15.94
N GLY A 382 11.60 15.68 -15.23
CA GLY A 382 10.82 14.45 -15.37
C GLY A 382 9.44 14.57 -14.74
N CYS A 383 8.41 14.06 -15.40
CA CYS A 383 7.01 14.11 -14.94
C CYS A 383 6.41 12.74 -14.57
N ASN A 384 7.17 11.64 -14.63
CA ASN A 384 6.69 10.30 -14.25
C ASN A 384 6.82 10.07 -12.73
N TRP A 385 5.72 9.69 -12.09
CA TRP A 385 5.62 9.56 -10.62
C TRP A 385 5.75 8.14 -10.08
N ALA A 386 6.02 7.19 -10.96
CA ALA A 386 6.21 5.80 -10.56
C ALA A 386 6.98 5.02 -11.61
N SER A 387 7.46 3.84 -11.19
CA SER A 387 8.01 2.83 -12.07
C SER A 387 6.88 1.94 -12.63
N PRO A 388 6.76 1.78 -13.97
CA PRO A 388 5.83 0.81 -14.58
C PRO A 388 6.05 -0.63 -14.11
N LEU A 389 7.22 -0.94 -13.55
CA LEU A 389 7.52 -2.23 -12.95
C LEU A 389 6.71 -2.48 -11.65
N LEU A 390 6.20 -1.43 -11.01
CA LEU A 390 5.31 -1.49 -9.84
C LEU A 390 3.83 -1.44 -10.23
N GLU A 391 3.49 -0.68 -11.28
CA GLU A 391 2.11 -0.30 -11.56
C GLU A 391 1.25 -1.37 -12.26
N ASN A 392 1.84 -2.48 -12.69
CA ASN A 392 1.21 -3.38 -13.64
C ASN A 392 -0.01 -4.12 -13.04
N SER A 393 -1.20 -3.64 -13.36
CA SER A 393 -2.48 -4.01 -12.72
C SER A 393 -2.85 -5.49 -12.80
N LYS A 394 -2.37 -6.23 -13.80
CA LYS A 394 -2.61 -7.68 -13.91
C LYS A 394 -1.81 -8.51 -12.92
N PHE A 395 -0.73 -7.94 -12.39
CA PHE A 395 0.22 -8.60 -11.49
C PHE A 395 0.55 -7.73 -10.26
N ARG A 396 -0.29 -6.74 -9.94
CA ARG A 396 -0.16 -5.95 -8.69
C ARG A 396 -0.13 -6.86 -7.46
N SER A 397 -0.93 -7.94 -7.50
CA SER A 397 -0.93 -9.02 -6.50
C SER A 397 0.34 -9.90 -6.51
N GLU A 398 1.28 -9.71 -7.45
CA GLU A 398 2.63 -10.32 -7.46
C GLU A 398 3.70 -9.35 -6.97
N THR A 399 3.48 -8.03 -7.01
CA THR A 399 4.41 -7.08 -6.38
C THR A 399 4.34 -7.16 -4.85
N ARG A 400 3.14 -7.38 -4.28
CA ARG A 400 2.93 -7.73 -2.85
C ARG A 400 3.71 -6.85 -1.87
N LEU A 401 3.93 -5.60 -2.25
CA LEU A 401 4.65 -4.66 -1.42
C LEU A 401 3.63 -3.98 -0.52
N TRP A 402 3.69 -4.33 0.75
CA TRP A 402 2.88 -3.77 1.81
C TRP A 402 3.74 -2.83 2.65
N THR A 403 3.09 -1.78 3.15
CA THR A 403 3.71 -0.77 4.00
C THR A 403 3.04 -0.83 5.35
N ARG A 404 3.82 -1.12 6.40
CA ARG A 404 3.38 -1.08 7.78
C ARG A 404 3.70 0.28 8.38
N THR A 405 2.68 0.93 8.91
CA THR A 405 2.79 2.05 9.84
C THR A 405 2.20 1.62 11.18
N ASN A 406 2.84 1.99 12.28
CA ASN A 406 2.32 1.68 13.60
C ASN A 406 1.42 2.84 14.06
N ILE A 407 0.25 2.51 14.60
CA ILE A 407 -0.65 3.45 15.26
C ILE A 407 -0.50 3.21 16.75
N CYS A 408 -0.14 4.26 17.49
CA CYS A 408 0.05 4.21 18.93
C CYS A 408 -1.28 4.48 19.68
N ASP A 409 -1.37 3.97 20.91
CA ASP A 409 -2.43 4.34 21.87
C ASP A 409 -2.14 5.69 22.54
N ASP A 410 -3.04 6.08 23.45
CA ASP A 410 -2.94 7.29 24.28
C ASP A 410 -1.74 7.25 25.26
N MET A 411 -1.02 6.14 25.36
CA MET A 411 0.21 6.01 26.13
C MET A 411 1.46 6.00 25.24
N GLY A 412 1.30 6.08 23.92
CA GLY A 412 2.39 6.02 22.95
C GLY A 412 2.89 4.61 22.65
N ASN A 413 2.21 3.58 23.13
CA ASN A 413 2.54 2.19 22.83
C ASN A 413 1.91 1.80 21.50
N ASP A 414 2.60 0.98 20.71
CA ASP A 414 2.03 0.42 19.48
C ASP A 414 0.71 -0.33 19.79
N HIS A 415 -0.37 0.12 19.16
CA HIS A 415 -1.72 -0.41 19.38
C HIS A 415 -2.25 -1.15 18.15
N ILE A 416 -2.02 -0.62 16.95
CA ILE A 416 -2.45 -1.21 15.68
C ILE A 416 -1.31 -1.17 14.68
N TYR A 417 -1.03 -2.31 14.06
CA TYR A 417 -0.25 -2.38 12.82
C TYR A 417 -1.19 -2.08 11.64
N GLN A 418 -0.97 -0.96 10.97
CA GLN A 418 -1.74 -0.56 9.80
C GLN A 418 -0.92 -0.83 8.53
N PHE A 419 -1.42 -1.73 7.69
CA PHE A 419 -0.79 -2.16 6.46
C PHE A 419 -1.51 -1.56 5.25
N ARG A 420 -0.78 -0.86 4.38
CA ARG A 420 -1.27 -0.38 3.08
C ARG A 420 -0.67 -1.19 1.96
N GLY A 421 -1.52 -1.80 1.15
CA GLY A 421 -1.13 -2.55 -0.04
C GLY A 421 -1.10 -1.66 -1.27
N PRO A 422 -0.58 -2.16 -2.41
CA PRO A 422 -0.56 -1.39 -3.64
C PRO A 422 -1.98 -1.01 -4.06
N ILE A 423 -2.13 0.20 -4.60
CA ILE A 423 -3.41 0.75 -5.04
C ILE A 423 -4.16 -0.24 -5.94
N GLY A 424 -5.40 -0.53 -5.56
CA GLY A 424 -6.32 -1.36 -6.32
C GLY A 424 -7.08 -0.55 -7.37
N ARG A 425 -7.68 -1.27 -8.32
CA ARG A 425 -8.79 -0.74 -9.11
C ARG A 425 -10.00 -1.61 -8.90
N VAL A 426 -11.16 -0.99 -8.76
CA VAL A 426 -12.44 -1.69 -8.66
C VAL A 426 -12.70 -2.44 -9.96
N SER A 427 -12.93 -3.74 -9.87
CA SER A 427 -13.30 -4.59 -11.01
C SER A 427 -14.67 -5.22 -10.78
N ASP A 428 -15.48 -5.28 -11.83
CA ASP A 428 -16.63 -6.17 -11.89
C ASP A 428 -16.13 -7.56 -12.27
N LYS A 429 -16.51 -8.58 -11.50
CA LYS A 429 -16.09 -9.95 -11.80
C LYS A 429 -17.01 -10.66 -12.78
N ASN A 430 -18.27 -10.21 -12.90
CA ASN A 430 -19.26 -10.72 -13.83
C ASN A 430 -20.07 -9.53 -14.37
N GLU A 431 -20.12 -9.35 -15.70
CA GLU A 431 -21.00 -8.37 -16.34
C GLU A 431 -22.45 -8.85 -16.43
N GLU A 432 -22.73 -10.10 -16.04
CA GLU A 432 -24.00 -10.79 -16.29
C GLU A 432 -24.92 -10.94 -15.06
N ASP A 433 -24.52 -10.46 -13.89
CA ASP A 433 -25.36 -10.58 -12.69
C ASP A 433 -25.42 -9.24 -11.97
N ASP A 434 -26.65 -8.73 -11.76
CA ASP A 434 -27.04 -7.53 -11.01
C ASP A 434 -26.68 -7.60 -9.50
N SER A 435 -25.61 -8.34 -9.18
CA SER A 435 -25.12 -8.51 -7.83
C SER A 435 -24.65 -7.17 -7.26
N VAL A 436 -25.12 -6.90 -6.04
CA VAL A 436 -24.82 -5.73 -5.19
C VAL A 436 -23.33 -5.66 -4.79
N LEU A 437 -22.47 -6.52 -5.35
CA LEU A 437 -21.11 -6.77 -4.89
C LEU A 437 -20.05 -6.41 -5.95
N MET A 438 -19.15 -5.48 -5.63
CA MET A 438 -17.89 -5.30 -6.37
C MET A 438 -16.78 -6.13 -5.73
N TRP A 439 -15.70 -6.43 -6.45
CA TRP A 439 -14.62 -7.24 -5.89
C TRP A 439 -13.27 -6.55 -6.01
N ILE A 440 -12.48 -6.61 -4.92
CA ILE A 440 -11.08 -6.24 -4.92
C ILE A 440 -10.22 -7.45 -4.59
N ASN A 441 -9.14 -7.65 -5.35
CA ASN A 441 -8.14 -8.67 -5.07
C ASN A 441 -7.12 -8.12 -4.07
N LEU A 442 -7.01 -8.76 -2.89
CA LEU A 442 -5.96 -8.46 -1.90
C LEU A 442 -4.65 -9.15 -2.28
N LEU A 443 -4.70 -10.46 -2.52
CA LEU A 443 -3.53 -11.32 -2.74
C LEU A 443 -3.85 -12.51 -3.65
N PHE A 444 -2.87 -12.88 -4.47
CA PHE A 444 -2.95 -14.04 -5.37
C PHE A 444 -1.67 -14.89 -5.32
N TRP A 445 -1.84 -16.21 -5.24
CA TRP A 445 -0.77 -17.19 -5.24
C TRP A 445 -1.14 -18.46 -6.02
N ARG A 446 -0.22 -18.97 -6.85
CA ARG A 446 -0.52 -20.06 -7.81
C ARG A 446 -0.51 -21.46 -7.17
N SER A 447 0.27 -21.69 -6.11
CA SER A 447 0.58 -23.04 -5.61
C SER A 447 0.03 -23.38 -4.22
N HIS A 448 -0.76 -22.52 -3.57
CA HIS A 448 -1.28 -22.75 -2.20
C HIS A 448 -2.78 -22.48 -2.11
N HIS A 449 -3.49 -23.19 -1.25
CA HIS A 449 -4.93 -23.02 -1.02
C HIS A 449 -5.18 -22.16 0.23
N PRO A 450 -6.22 -21.30 0.24
CA PRO A 450 -6.88 -20.76 -0.94
C PRO A 450 -5.91 -19.92 -1.79
N LYS A 451 -5.96 -20.12 -3.12
CA LYS A 451 -5.07 -19.49 -4.12
C LYS A 451 -5.22 -17.96 -4.20
N CYS A 452 -6.31 -17.43 -3.66
CA CYS A 452 -6.67 -16.03 -3.77
C CYS A 452 -7.46 -15.55 -2.56
N PHE A 453 -7.22 -14.31 -2.19
CA PHE A 453 -8.02 -13.56 -1.24
C PHE A 453 -8.69 -12.40 -1.98
N TYR A 454 -9.99 -12.58 -2.26
CA TYR A 454 -10.85 -11.51 -2.76
C TYR A 454 -11.72 -10.97 -1.63
N VAL A 455 -11.96 -9.67 -1.66
CA VAL A 455 -12.88 -8.99 -0.77
C VAL A 455 -14.06 -8.48 -1.58
N GLY A 456 -15.27 -8.85 -1.14
CA GLY A 456 -16.51 -8.34 -1.69
C GLY A 456 -16.86 -7.00 -1.06
N LEU A 457 -17.23 -6.03 -1.88
CA LEU A 457 -17.67 -4.70 -1.47
C LEU A 457 -19.17 -4.59 -1.68
N ASN A 458 -19.89 -4.25 -0.63
CA ASN A 458 -21.30 -3.91 -0.76
C ASN A 458 -21.42 -2.51 -1.38
N LYS A 459 -21.96 -2.43 -2.61
CA LYS A 459 -22.19 -1.15 -3.33
C LYS A 459 -23.01 -0.16 -2.49
N LYS A 460 -23.90 -0.64 -1.61
CA LYS A 460 -24.70 0.21 -0.71
C LYS A 460 -23.89 0.85 0.42
N LEU A 461 -22.80 0.20 0.86
CA LEU A 461 -21.93 0.71 1.93
C LEU A 461 -20.77 1.54 1.35
N CYS A 462 -20.31 1.21 0.15
CA CYS A 462 -19.25 1.92 -0.56
C CYS A 462 -19.82 3.01 -1.49
N LEU A 463 -20.49 4.02 -0.92
CA LEU A 463 -21.16 5.07 -1.68
C LEU A 463 -20.19 5.82 -2.62
N GLY A 464 -20.61 6.01 -3.87
CA GLY A 464 -19.81 6.74 -4.87
C GLY A 464 -18.60 5.96 -5.41
N LEU A 465 -18.45 4.68 -5.07
CA LEU A 465 -17.42 3.82 -5.63
C LEU A 465 -17.93 3.10 -6.89
N SER A 466 -17.23 3.29 -8.01
CA SER A 466 -17.61 2.73 -9.33
C SER A 466 -16.48 1.93 -10.00
N LYS A 467 -16.83 1.16 -11.05
CA LYS A 467 -15.89 0.34 -11.83
C LYS A 467 -14.72 1.19 -12.33
N GLY A 468 -13.50 0.68 -12.16
CA GLY A 468 -12.28 1.35 -12.62
C GLY A 468 -11.82 2.50 -11.72
N MET A 469 -12.55 2.83 -10.65
CA MET A 469 -12.04 3.73 -9.61
C MET A 469 -10.81 3.15 -8.93
N THR A 470 -9.96 4.07 -8.51
CA THR A 470 -8.71 3.77 -7.84
C THR A 470 -8.96 3.79 -6.34
N VAL A 471 -8.53 2.73 -5.66
CA VAL A 471 -8.79 2.52 -4.23
C VAL A 471 -7.52 2.12 -3.51
N ASN A 472 -7.40 2.52 -2.26
CA ASN A 472 -6.39 1.99 -1.35
C ASN A 472 -7.03 0.88 -0.50
N ILE A 473 -6.27 -0.17 -0.22
CA ILE A 473 -6.71 -1.24 0.67
C ILE A 473 -5.85 -1.20 1.92
N VAL A 474 -6.52 -1.06 3.05
CA VAL A 474 -5.87 -1.00 4.36
C VAL A 474 -6.23 -2.26 5.13
N VAL A 475 -5.23 -2.94 5.66
CA VAL A 475 -5.41 -4.04 6.60
C VAL A 475 -4.89 -3.55 7.95
N GLU A 476 -5.73 -3.58 8.97
CA GLU A 476 -5.35 -3.25 10.33
C GLU A 476 -5.27 -4.53 11.14
N ILE A 477 -4.22 -4.70 11.92
CA ILE A 477 -4.04 -5.84 12.81
C ILE A 477 -3.68 -5.28 14.19
N MET A 478 -4.45 -5.63 15.21
CA MET A 478 -4.13 -5.24 16.59
C MET A 478 -2.74 -5.75 16.97
N VAL A 479 -1.97 -4.97 17.72
CA VAL A 479 -0.64 -5.39 18.18
C VAL A 479 -0.81 -6.54 19.19
N PRO A 480 -0.05 -7.65 19.05
CA PRO A 480 -0.18 -8.77 19.96
C PRO A 480 0.30 -8.41 21.37
N GLN A 481 -0.42 -8.88 22.38
CA GLN A 481 -0.16 -8.63 23.80
C GLN A 481 -0.02 -9.95 24.56
N ILE A 482 0.70 -9.94 25.68
CA ILE A 482 0.78 -11.11 26.56
C ILE A 482 -0.52 -11.19 27.36
N ARG A 483 -1.29 -12.27 27.15
CA ARG A 483 -2.53 -12.58 27.87
C ARG A 483 -2.50 -14.04 28.31
N ASP A 484 -2.74 -14.31 29.59
CA ASP A 484 -2.72 -15.66 30.16
C ASP A 484 -1.42 -16.44 29.87
N GLY A 485 -0.28 -15.75 29.95
CA GLY A 485 1.05 -16.35 29.70
C GLY A 485 1.37 -16.66 28.23
N ARG A 486 0.51 -16.29 27.28
CA ARG A 486 0.74 -16.45 25.84
C ARG A 486 0.68 -15.11 25.09
N LEU A 487 1.37 -15.03 23.96
CA LEU A 487 1.21 -13.93 23.01
C LEU A 487 -0.10 -14.13 22.25
N ALA A 488 -1.02 -13.18 22.35
CA ALA A 488 -2.35 -13.25 21.75
C ALA A 488 -2.73 -11.92 21.09
N PHE A 489 -3.51 -11.98 20.03
CA PHE A 489 -3.99 -10.78 19.35
C PHE A 489 -5.31 -10.30 19.95
N PRO A 490 -5.40 -9.03 20.41
CA PRO A 490 -6.67 -8.43 20.85
C PRO A 490 -7.69 -8.35 19.71
N ARG A 491 -8.97 -8.37 20.05
CA ARG A 491 -10.07 -8.23 19.08
C ARG A 491 -10.12 -6.81 18.52
N HIS A 492 -10.23 -6.67 17.20
CA HIS A 492 -10.43 -5.39 16.53
C HIS A 492 -11.89 -4.94 16.67
N PRO A 493 -12.18 -3.62 16.82
CA PRO A 493 -13.56 -3.11 16.94
C PRO A 493 -14.46 -3.43 15.75
N THR A 494 -13.90 -3.42 14.54
CA THR A 494 -14.59 -3.74 13.29
C THR A 494 -13.91 -4.91 12.56
N PRO A 495 -13.98 -6.15 13.09
CA PRO A 495 -13.23 -7.28 12.56
C PRO A 495 -13.71 -7.63 11.15
N TYR A 496 -12.78 -7.98 10.26
CA TYR A 496 -13.12 -8.49 8.92
C TYR A 496 -13.87 -9.81 9.02
N TYR A 497 -13.40 -10.70 9.88
CA TYR A 497 -14.04 -11.97 10.20
C TYR A 497 -14.31 -12.04 11.70
N ASP A 498 -15.57 -11.82 12.05
CA ASP A 498 -16.05 -11.91 13.41
C ASP A 498 -16.25 -13.37 13.81
N VAL A 499 -15.47 -13.83 14.80
CA VAL A 499 -15.57 -15.18 15.37
C VAL A 499 -15.88 -15.12 16.87
N PRO A 500 -16.52 -16.16 17.44
CA PRO A 500 -16.71 -16.27 18.88
C PRO A 500 -15.38 -16.38 19.64
N GLU A 501 -15.41 -16.06 20.94
CA GLU A 501 -14.23 -16.12 21.83
C GLU A 501 -13.64 -17.53 22.02
N ILE A 502 -14.43 -18.56 21.69
CA ILE A 502 -14.05 -19.97 21.83
C ILE A 502 -14.35 -20.67 20.52
N GLY A 503 -13.41 -21.49 20.06
CA GLY A 503 -13.54 -22.25 18.82
C GLY A 503 -12.61 -23.45 18.77
N PRO A 504 -12.49 -24.11 17.60
CA PRO A 504 -11.78 -25.37 17.48
C PRO A 504 -10.27 -25.26 17.74
N PHE A 505 -9.69 -24.08 17.53
CA PHE A 505 -8.27 -23.82 17.76
C PHE A 505 -8.04 -22.93 18.99
N HIS A 506 -6.94 -23.14 19.71
CA HIS A 506 -6.64 -22.33 20.91
C HIS A 506 -6.46 -20.83 20.60
N ASN A 507 -6.07 -20.48 19.36
CA ASN A 507 -5.88 -19.13 18.83
C ASN A 507 -7.01 -18.72 17.86
N PHE A 508 -8.17 -19.38 17.92
CA PHE A 508 -9.26 -19.16 16.98
C PHE A 508 -9.70 -17.69 16.90
N THR A 509 -9.71 -17.00 18.04
CA THR A 509 -10.10 -15.59 18.18
C THR A 509 -9.15 -14.60 17.53
N ASP A 510 -7.90 -15.00 17.31
CA ASP A 510 -6.85 -14.08 16.87
C ASP A 510 -7.18 -13.52 15.47
N VAL A 511 -7.97 -14.23 14.65
CA VAL A 511 -8.43 -13.73 13.34
C VAL A 511 -9.36 -12.51 13.44
N SER A 512 -10.04 -12.31 14.57
CA SER A 512 -10.84 -11.10 14.82
C SER A 512 -9.98 -9.90 15.20
N ALA A 513 -8.66 -10.03 15.31
CA ALA A 513 -7.74 -8.90 15.45
C ALA A 513 -7.51 -8.15 14.14
N MET A 514 -7.92 -8.74 13.01
CA MET A 514 -7.70 -8.17 11.68
C MET A 514 -8.97 -7.47 11.17
N ALA A 515 -8.81 -6.25 10.67
CA ALA A 515 -9.80 -5.53 9.89
C ALA A 515 -9.28 -5.25 8.48
N VAL A 516 -10.21 -5.17 7.53
CA VAL A 516 -9.91 -4.73 6.16
C VAL A 516 -10.77 -3.52 5.87
N LYS A 517 -10.18 -2.45 5.34
CA LYS A 517 -10.87 -1.23 4.92
C LYS A 517 -10.52 -0.91 3.48
N VAL A 518 -11.46 -0.32 2.76
CA VAL A 518 -11.21 0.30 1.46
C VAL A 518 -11.29 1.80 1.61
N GLU A 519 -10.29 2.49 1.08
CA GLU A 519 -10.21 3.95 1.06
C GLU A 519 -10.26 4.45 -0.39
N TRP A 520 -11.05 5.49 -0.67
CA TRP A 520 -11.13 6.09 -2.00
C TRP A 520 -11.38 7.58 -1.93
N CYS A 521 -10.94 8.30 -2.95
CA CYS A 521 -11.22 9.71 -3.10
C CYS A 521 -12.38 9.86 -4.10
N ALA A 522 -13.41 10.64 -3.77
CA ALA A 522 -14.47 10.95 -4.72
C ALA A 522 -13.86 11.67 -5.94
N LYS A 523 -13.98 11.03 -7.11
CA LYS A 523 -13.38 11.52 -8.36
C LYS A 523 -14.04 12.80 -8.85
N LEU A 524 -13.22 13.64 -9.47
CA LEU A 524 -13.54 14.91 -10.13
C LEU A 524 -14.27 14.78 -11.49
N ASP A 525 -14.60 13.57 -11.95
CA ASP A 525 -15.07 13.35 -13.32
C ASP A 525 -16.37 12.52 -13.35
N GLN A 526 -17.45 13.23 -13.71
CA GLN A 526 -18.69 12.80 -14.38
C GLN A 526 -19.86 12.20 -13.58
N ASP A 527 -19.67 11.62 -12.40
CA ASP A 527 -20.79 11.04 -11.63
C ASP A 527 -21.24 11.85 -10.41
N ALA A 528 -20.78 13.10 -10.25
CA ALA A 528 -21.26 14.01 -9.19
C ALA A 528 -22.79 14.23 -9.22
N ALA A 529 -23.44 13.94 -10.35
CA ALA A 529 -24.90 13.94 -10.49
C ALA A 529 -25.60 12.78 -9.74
N SER A 530 -24.90 11.70 -9.43
CA SER A 530 -25.48 10.50 -8.80
C SER A 530 -25.48 10.53 -7.27
N ASN A 531 -24.72 11.44 -6.65
CA ASN A 531 -24.76 11.65 -5.20
C ASN A 531 -24.35 13.09 -4.82
N PRO A 532 -25.31 14.04 -4.75
CA PRO A 532 -25.02 15.46 -4.47
C PRO A 532 -24.49 15.72 -3.04
N ALA A 533 -24.45 14.71 -2.16
CA ALA A 533 -23.99 14.84 -0.78
C ALA A 533 -22.49 14.56 -0.57
N ALA A 534 -21.74 14.18 -1.62
CA ALA A 534 -20.33 13.85 -1.52
C ALA A 534 -19.43 15.02 -2.01
N PRO A 535 -18.76 15.75 -1.12
CA PRO A 535 -17.80 16.79 -1.52
C PRO A 535 -16.69 16.19 -2.39
N LEU A 536 -16.44 16.83 -3.54
CA LEU A 536 -15.36 16.45 -4.46
C LEU A 536 -14.00 16.53 -3.76
N GLY A 537 -13.12 15.55 -4.00
CA GLY A 537 -11.78 15.50 -3.39
C GLY A 537 -11.73 14.95 -1.96
N GLN A 538 -12.87 14.65 -1.33
CA GLN A 538 -12.90 14.04 0.00
C GLN A 538 -12.49 12.56 -0.06
N TRP A 539 -11.69 12.13 0.93
CA TRP A 539 -11.37 10.73 1.18
C TRP A 539 -12.47 10.05 2.00
N TYR A 540 -12.88 8.88 1.53
CA TYR A 540 -13.83 8.00 2.18
C TYR A 540 -13.12 6.72 2.59
N SER A 541 -13.55 6.14 3.72
CA SER A 541 -13.08 4.83 4.19
C SER A 541 -14.28 3.99 4.57
N CYS A 542 -14.32 2.74 4.12
CA CYS A 542 -15.36 1.79 4.48
C CYS A 542 -14.71 0.53 5.05
N PRO A 543 -15.01 0.15 6.31
CA PRO A 543 -14.64 -1.17 6.80
C PRO A 543 -15.40 -2.23 6.01
N ILE A 544 -14.72 -3.34 5.75
CA ILE A 544 -15.27 -4.46 5.03
C ILE A 544 -15.43 -5.60 6.00
N VAL A 545 -16.66 -6.12 6.06
CA VAL A 545 -16.98 -7.34 6.79
C VAL A 545 -17.08 -8.47 5.77
N ALA A 546 -16.66 -9.68 6.13
CA ALA A 546 -16.83 -10.86 5.31
C ALA A 546 -18.35 -11.14 5.09
N LEU A 547 -18.92 -10.56 4.04
CA LEU A 547 -20.33 -10.71 3.68
C LEU A 547 -20.60 -12.15 3.23
N ASN A 548 -21.49 -12.86 3.92
CA ASN A 548 -22.18 -14.07 3.48
C ASN A 548 -21.35 -15.23 2.91
N SER A 549 -20.02 -15.28 3.08
CA SER A 549 -19.28 -16.53 2.94
C SER A 549 -19.64 -17.42 4.13
N ARG A 550 -20.81 -18.06 4.04
CA ARG A 550 -21.26 -19.15 4.90
C ARG A 550 -20.11 -20.12 5.07
N ARG A 551 -19.38 -20.01 6.19
CA ARG A 551 -18.46 -20.97 6.82
C ARG A 551 -18.09 -22.19 5.99
N THR A 552 -17.59 -21.93 4.80
CA THR A 552 -17.33 -22.99 3.83
C THR A 552 -16.14 -23.73 4.39
N PRO A 553 -16.27 -25.02 4.71
CA PRO A 553 -15.15 -25.82 5.14
C PRO A 553 -14.03 -25.72 4.10
N VAL A 554 -12.78 -25.71 4.52
CA VAL A 554 -11.67 -25.73 3.56
C VAL A 554 -11.61 -27.04 2.77
N THR A 555 -12.25 -28.10 3.26
CA THR A 555 -12.43 -29.39 2.57
C THR A 555 -13.30 -29.29 1.31
N ASP A 556 -14.06 -28.21 1.14
CA ASP A 556 -14.81 -27.94 -0.10
C ASP A 556 -13.88 -27.41 -1.21
N LEU A 557 -12.65 -27.01 -0.87
CA LEU A 557 -11.67 -26.65 -1.87
C LEU A 557 -11.11 -27.92 -2.53
N LYS A 558 -11.12 -27.92 -3.87
CA LYS A 558 -10.45 -28.95 -4.65
C LYS A 558 -9.01 -29.16 -4.16
N ASP A 559 -8.60 -30.43 -4.01
CA ASP A 559 -7.26 -30.87 -3.61
C ASP A 559 -6.86 -30.61 -2.15
N VAL A 560 -7.84 -30.35 -1.25
CA VAL A 560 -7.66 -30.26 0.20
C VAL A 560 -8.31 -31.47 0.88
N THR A 561 -7.48 -32.41 1.35
CA THR A 561 -7.90 -33.63 2.06
C THR A 561 -7.18 -33.76 3.40
N THR A 562 -7.76 -34.53 4.33
CA THR A 562 -7.12 -34.84 5.62
C THR A 562 -5.86 -35.69 5.44
N GLU A 563 -5.84 -36.59 4.46
CA GLU A 563 -4.64 -37.36 4.11
C GLU A 563 -3.44 -36.44 3.77
N LYS A 564 -3.71 -35.34 3.06
CA LYS A 564 -2.67 -34.43 2.58
C LYS A 564 -2.23 -33.41 3.62
N TYR A 565 -3.16 -32.96 4.48
CA TYR A 565 -2.93 -31.82 5.36
C TYR A 565 -3.19 -32.11 6.85
N GLY A 566 -3.62 -33.30 7.25
CA GLY A 566 -4.01 -33.63 8.62
C GLY A 566 -5.49 -33.36 8.90
N ASP A 567 -6.00 -33.90 10.02
CA ASP A 567 -7.42 -33.81 10.41
C ASP A 567 -7.86 -32.39 10.77
N GLU A 568 -6.90 -31.51 11.10
CA GLU A 568 -7.16 -30.12 11.47
C GLU A 568 -7.91 -29.35 10.38
N VAL A 569 -7.70 -29.68 9.10
CA VAL A 569 -8.38 -28.99 7.99
C VAL A 569 -9.89 -29.23 7.99
N GLN A 570 -10.40 -30.28 8.64
CA GLN A 570 -11.86 -30.48 8.77
C GLN A 570 -12.51 -29.40 9.64
N TYR A 571 -11.76 -28.82 10.57
CA TYR A 571 -12.24 -27.82 11.52
C TYR A 571 -11.98 -26.39 11.06
N MET A 572 -11.34 -26.20 9.90
CA MET A 572 -11.04 -24.87 9.34
C MET A 572 -12.12 -24.41 8.36
N THR A 573 -12.45 -23.13 8.44
CA THR A 573 -13.26 -22.46 7.43
C THR A 573 -12.37 -21.68 6.47
N ILE A 574 -12.81 -21.49 5.22
CA ILE A 574 -12.10 -20.67 4.23
C ILE A 574 -11.81 -19.25 4.76
N PRO A 575 -12.74 -18.53 5.43
CA PRO A 575 -12.46 -17.22 6.00
C PRO A 575 -11.39 -17.25 7.10
N TYR A 576 -11.44 -18.23 8.01
CA TYR A 576 -10.40 -18.42 9.03
C TYR A 576 -9.02 -18.60 8.39
N ALA A 577 -8.90 -19.53 7.44
CA ALA A 577 -7.65 -19.79 6.75
C ALA A 577 -7.13 -18.55 6.00
N ARG A 578 -8.01 -17.76 5.36
CA ARG A 578 -7.63 -16.49 4.72
C ARG A 578 -7.09 -15.47 5.71
N CYS A 579 -7.74 -15.31 6.87
CA CYS A 579 -7.30 -14.36 7.89
C CYS A 579 -5.94 -14.76 8.47
N VAL A 580 -5.79 -16.03 8.90
CA VAL A 580 -4.50 -16.52 9.44
C VAL A 580 -3.38 -16.33 8.41
N LYS A 581 -3.60 -16.73 7.15
CA LYS A 581 -2.61 -16.57 6.09
C LYS A 581 -2.28 -15.11 5.80
N LEU A 582 -3.27 -14.23 5.77
CA LEU A 582 -3.04 -12.80 5.53
C LEU A 582 -2.30 -12.15 6.70
N MET A 583 -2.73 -12.40 7.93
CA MET A 583 -2.08 -11.88 9.14
C MET A 583 -0.62 -12.29 9.19
N THR A 584 -0.33 -13.58 8.98
CA THR A 584 1.05 -14.10 9.03
C THR A 584 1.90 -13.72 7.82
N SER A 585 1.28 -13.25 6.73
CA SER A 585 1.99 -12.62 5.63
C SER A 585 2.36 -11.16 5.86
N LEU A 586 1.53 -10.44 6.63
CA LEU A 586 1.72 -9.02 6.91
C LEU A 586 2.55 -8.80 8.17
N VAL A 587 2.38 -9.67 9.16
CA VAL A 587 3.17 -9.75 10.38
C VAL A 587 4.09 -10.97 10.22
N PRO A 588 5.37 -10.78 9.85
CA PRO A 588 6.27 -11.91 9.65
C PRO A 588 6.28 -12.78 10.90
N THR A 589 5.85 -14.02 10.74
CA THR A 589 5.62 -14.94 11.84
C THR A 589 6.47 -16.17 11.67
N GLU A 590 7.17 -16.56 12.72
CA GLU A 590 7.75 -17.88 12.90
C GLU A 590 6.86 -18.70 13.83
N TRP A 591 6.43 -19.86 13.36
CA TRP A 591 5.67 -20.81 14.17
C TRP A 591 6.62 -21.67 15.00
N ASP A 592 6.27 -21.91 16.27
CA ASP A 592 7.04 -22.77 17.17
C ASP A 592 7.12 -24.25 16.72
N SER A 593 6.19 -24.66 15.87
CA SER A 593 6.07 -26.00 15.32
C SER A 593 5.48 -25.94 13.91
N ASN A 594 5.72 -26.98 13.11
CA ASN A 594 5.32 -27.01 11.70
C ASN A 594 4.62 -28.33 11.33
N PRO A 595 3.47 -28.65 11.96
CA PRO A 595 2.67 -29.82 11.60
C PRO A 595 2.13 -29.71 10.15
N ASN A 596 1.69 -30.82 9.56
CA ASN A 596 1.35 -30.90 8.14
C ASN A 596 0.30 -29.86 7.69
N PHE A 597 -0.69 -29.52 8.51
CA PHE A 597 -1.69 -28.52 8.14
C PHE A 597 -1.09 -27.09 8.05
N MET A 598 0.08 -26.83 8.62
CA MET A 598 0.77 -25.55 8.46
C MET A 598 1.26 -25.33 7.02
N PHE A 599 1.45 -26.38 6.23
CA PHE A 599 1.67 -26.23 4.78
C PHE A 599 0.44 -25.63 4.09
N PHE A 600 -0.76 -25.89 4.59
CA PHE A 600 -1.99 -25.26 4.11
C PHE A 600 -2.08 -23.78 4.57
N LEU A 601 -1.76 -23.51 5.83
CA LEU A 601 -1.74 -22.15 6.41
C LEU A 601 -0.47 -21.35 6.10
N ARG A 602 0.40 -21.85 5.21
CA ARG A 602 1.60 -21.15 4.79
C ARG A 602 1.26 -19.71 4.37
N PRO A 603 1.94 -18.70 4.93
CA PRO A 603 1.72 -17.30 4.56
C PRO A 603 1.78 -17.12 3.04
N TYR A 604 0.94 -16.23 2.51
CA TYR A 604 1.20 -15.67 1.19
C TYR A 604 2.60 -15.05 1.20
N SER A 605 3.38 -15.33 0.16
CA SER A 605 4.65 -14.63 -0.04
C SER A 605 4.31 -13.16 -0.25
N ASN A 606 4.72 -12.30 0.69
CA ASN A 606 4.53 -10.85 0.66
C ASN A 606 5.83 -10.16 1.07
N ARG A 607 5.95 -8.88 0.71
CA ARG A 607 7.06 -8.02 1.10
C ARG A 607 6.49 -6.90 1.93
N VAL A 608 6.87 -6.84 3.21
CA VAL A 608 6.39 -5.80 4.11
C VAL A 608 7.56 -4.88 4.44
N ARG A 609 7.35 -3.58 4.27
CA ARG A 609 8.30 -2.52 4.63
C ARG A 609 7.70 -1.74 5.79
N THR A 610 8.49 -1.45 6.82
CA THR A 610 8.07 -0.54 7.89
C THR A 610 8.42 0.88 7.52
N PHE A 611 7.52 1.81 7.87
CA PHE A 611 7.72 3.23 7.65
C PHE A 611 7.56 3.94 8.98
N GLU A 612 8.68 4.45 9.48
CA GLU A 612 8.73 5.20 10.72
C GLU A 612 9.13 6.63 10.41
N TYR A 613 8.25 7.58 10.74
CA TYR A 613 8.58 8.99 10.64
C TYR A 613 9.29 9.45 11.91
N ASP A 614 10.60 9.64 11.82
CA ASP A 614 11.38 10.29 12.86
C ASP A 614 11.23 11.81 12.67
N MET A 615 10.20 12.35 13.32
CA MET A 615 9.91 13.77 13.33
C MET A 615 11.07 14.61 13.85
N PHE A 616 11.81 14.09 14.84
CA PHE A 616 12.92 14.81 15.45
C PHE A 616 14.09 14.99 14.49
N LYS A 617 14.41 13.98 13.67
CA LYS A 617 15.47 14.10 12.65
C LYS A 617 14.96 14.53 11.28
N GLN A 618 13.66 14.72 11.13
CA GLN A 618 13.00 14.91 9.83
C GLN A 618 13.40 13.83 8.84
N LYS A 619 13.19 12.56 9.20
CA LYS A 619 13.49 11.46 8.30
C LYS A 619 12.42 10.39 8.30
N ILE A 620 12.26 9.74 7.15
CA ILE A 620 11.50 8.50 7.01
C ILE A 620 12.52 7.36 7.09
N VAL A 621 12.38 6.49 8.09
CA VAL A 621 13.16 5.27 8.18
C VAL A 621 12.36 4.14 7.56
N ILE A 622 12.93 3.52 6.52
CA ILE A 622 12.36 2.36 5.84
C ILE A 622 13.06 1.11 6.36
N GLY A 623 12.30 0.24 7.00
CA GLY A 623 12.82 -0.99 7.60
C GLY A 623 12.15 -2.25 7.08
N LYS A 624 12.55 -3.37 7.68
CA LYS A 624 11.82 -4.64 7.60
C LYS A 624 11.16 -4.87 8.97
N PRO A 625 9.90 -5.32 9.03
CA PRO A 625 9.27 -5.64 10.30
C PRO A 625 10.00 -6.82 10.96
N GLU A 626 10.08 -6.78 12.28
CA GLU A 626 10.60 -7.89 13.07
C GLU A 626 9.72 -9.13 12.92
N THR A 627 10.36 -10.30 12.94
CA THR A 627 9.68 -11.58 12.96
C THR A 627 9.22 -11.90 14.37
N ILE A 628 7.92 -12.15 14.55
CA ILE A 628 7.36 -12.57 15.83
C ILE A 628 7.29 -14.09 15.90
N LYS A 629 7.55 -14.65 17.08
CA LYS A 629 7.35 -16.09 17.33
C LYS A 629 5.95 -16.31 17.88
N LEU A 630 5.17 -17.17 17.22
CA LEU A 630 3.83 -17.54 17.64
C LEU A 630 3.71 -19.05 17.83
N GLN A 631 2.81 -19.44 18.74
CA GLN A 631 2.42 -20.83 18.87
C GLN A 631 1.63 -21.26 17.62
N ALA A 632 2.01 -22.37 17.01
CA ALA A 632 1.27 -22.93 15.87
C ALA A 632 -0.14 -23.31 16.32
N PRO A 633 -1.21 -23.02 15.53
CA PRO A 633 -2.57 -23.40 15.84
C PRO A 633 -2.67 -24.85 16.32
N ARG A 634 -3.47 -25.10 17.34
CA ARG A 634 -3.64 -26.45 17.91
C ARG A 634 -5.10 -26.66 18.17
N LEU A 635 -5.62 -27.81 17.74
CA LEU A 635 -6.97 -28.22 18.09
C LEU A 635 -7.12 -28.32 19.60
N MET A 636 -8.21 -27.77 20.08
CA MET A 636 -8.62 -27.88 21.48
C MET A 636 -9.49 -29.12 21.63
N THR A 637 -9.24 -29.89 22.68
CA THR A 637 -10.15 -30.99 23.01
C THR A 637 -11.50 -30.44 23.49
N PRO A 638 -12.59 -31.22 23.40
CA PRO A 638 -13.88 -30.81 23.96
C PRO A 638 -13.78 -30.36 25.42
N ASP A 639 -13.04 -31.09 26.26
CA ASP A 639 -12.82 -30.75 27.67
C ASP A 639 -12.06 -29.43 27.84
N GLN A 640 -11.03 -29.18 27.02
CA GLN A 640 -10.29 -27.91 27.07
C GLN A 640 -11.18 -26.72 26.68
N ASN A 641 -12.06 -26.90 25.69
CA ASN A 641 -13.03 -25.88 25.32
C ASN A 641 -14.12 -25.71 26.38
N ALA A 642 -14.60 -26.79 26.99
CA ALA A 642 -15.53 -26.77 28.10
C ALA A 642 -14.97 -26.01 29.30
N GLN A 643 -13.73 -26.28 29.67
CA GLN A 643 -13.07 -25.57 30.76
C GLN A 643 -12.90 -24.09 30.44
N ARG A 644 -12.51 -23.73 29.21
CA ARG A 644 -12.45 -22.32 28.78
C ARG A 644 -13.80 -21.63 28.87
N MET A 645 -14.87 -22.30 28.44
CA MET A 645 -16.22 -21.76 28.55
C MET A 645 -16.62 -21.54 30.01
N ARG A 646 -16.37 -22.51 30.89
CA ARG A 646 -16.64 -22.35 32.34
C ARG A 646 -15.82 -21.24 32.98
N ASN A 647 -14.55 -21.09 32.60
CA ASN A 647 -13.70 -20.00 33.10
C ASN A 647 -14.22 -18.62 32.67
N MET A 648 -14.82 -18.53 31.48
CA MET A 648 -15.28 -17.28 30.87
C MET A 648 -16.70 -16.88 31.30
N TYR A 649 -17.61 -17.84 31.35
CA TYR A 649 -19.05 -17.62 31.58
C TYR A 649 -19.52 -18.08 32.96
N GLY A 650 -18.66 -18.78 33.72
CA GLY A 650 -18.95 -19.25 35.08
C GLY A 650 -19.08 -20.78 35.19
N PRO A 651 -18.89 -21.32 36.41
CA PRO A 651 -18.90 -22.76 36.67
C PRO A 651 -20.28 -23.43 36.50
N GLY A 652 -21.37 -22.67 36.54
CA GLY A 652 -22.74 -23.16 36.35
C GLY A 652 -23.13 -23.44 34.89
N LEU A 653 -22.18 -23.33 33.96
CA LEU A 653 -22.45 -23.55 32.54
C LEU A 653 -22.66 -25.03 32.21
N LEU A 654 -23.85 -25.38 31.72
CA LEU A 654 -24.16 -26.70 31.18
C LEU A 654 -23.82 -26.75 29.68
N ILE A 655 -23.01 -27.73 29.31
CA ILE A 655 -22.47 -27.92 27.97
C ILE A 655 -23.01 -29.27 27.47
N GLY A 656 -23.97 -29.26 26.55
CA GLY A 656 -24.67 -30.45 26.08
C GLY A 656 -24.85 -30.47 24.57
N LEU A 657 -25.25 -31.62 24.01
CA LEU A 657 -25.26 -31.94 22.58
C LEU A 657 -26.23 -31.06 21.75
N THR A 658 -25.94 -30.84 20.46
CA THR A 658 -26.83 -30.13 19.51
C THR A 658 -28.08 -30.98 19.25
N PRO A 659 -29.31 -30.44 19.38
CA PRO A 659 -30.52 -31.19 19.04
C PRO A 659 -30.54 -31.57 17.56
N ALA A 660 -31.04 -32.77 17.25
CA ALA A 660 -31.22 -33.24 15.88
C ALA A 660 -32.02 -32.25 15.03
N SER A 661 -31.79 -32.22 13.70
CA SER A 661 -32.47 -31.30 12.77
C SER A 661 -34.01 -31.36 12.80
N THR A 662 -34.57 -32.47 13.30
CA THR A 662 -36.01 -32.67 13.58
C THR A 662 -36.56 -31.73 14.65
N PHE A 663 -35.71 -31.22 15.54
CA PHE A 663 -36.07 -30.32 16.66
C PHE A 663 -36.46 -28.90 16.21
N TYR A 664 -36.00 -28.48 15.02
CA TYR A 664 -36.26 -27.15 14.45
C TYR A 664 -37.50 -27.10 13.55
N LYS A 665 -38.10 -28.25 13.21
CA LYS A 665 -39.19 -28.35 12.22
C LYS A 665 -40.61 -28.18 12.81
N LYS A 666 -40.77 -28.10 14.14
CA LYS A 666 -42.09 -27.89 14.76
C LYS A 666 -42.31 -26.42 15.11
N THR A 667 -42.96 -25.71 14.20
CA THR A 667 -43.39 -24.31 14.30
C THR A 667 -44.62 -24.17 15.20
N PHE A 668 -44.46 -24.24 16.52
CA PHE A 668 -45.27 -23.58 17.56
C PHE A 668 -44.75 -24.12 18.91
N ARG A 669 -43.96 -23.31 19.61
CA ARG A 669 -43.38 -23.69 20.91
C ARG A 669 -44.18 -23.02 22.03
N TRP A 670 -44.80 -23.84 22.89
CA TRP A 670 -45.48 -23.40 24.11
C TRP A 670 -44.61 -23.53 25.37
N HIS A 671 -43.43 -24.15 25.25
CA HIS A 671 -42.49 -24.40 26.34
C HIS A 671 -41.07 -24.04 25.92
N CYS A 672 -40.22 -23.61 26.86
CA CYS A 672 -38.80 -23.36 26.60
C CYS A 672 -38.03 -24.68 26.40
N ASP A 673 -36.86 -24.60 25.78
CA ASP A 673 -36.05 -25.78 25.42
C ASP A 673 -35.69 -26.65 26.63
N MET A 674 -35.55 -26.04 27.81
CA MET A 674 -35.26 -26.76 29.06
C MET A 674 -36.46 -27.51 29.62
N CYS A 675 -37.67 -26.93 29.58
CA CYS A 675 -38.90 -27.62 30.00
C CYS A 675 -39.18 -28.87 29.15
N TYR A 676 -38.77 -28.85 27.87
CA TYR A 676 -38.94 -29.98 26.97
C TYR A 676 -37.89 -31.09 27.24
N PHE A 677 -36.65 -30.72 27.56
CA PHE A 677 -35.55 -31.66 27.86
C PHE A 677 -35.76 -32.39 29.20
N VAL A 678 -36.20 -31.66 30.23
CA VAL A 678 -36.53 -32.24 31.55
C VAL A 678 -37.69 -33.24 31.45
N GLY A 679 -38.63 -33.03 30.52
CA GLY A 679 -39.71 -33.98 30.24
C GLY A 679 -39.26 -35.30 29.60
N PHE A 680 -38.08 -35.34 28.98
CA PHE A 680 -37.53 -36.56 28.33
C PHE A 680 -36.50 -37.31 29.19
N CYS A 681 -35.84 -36.64 30.14
CA CYS A 681 -34.93 -37.24 31.11
C CYS A 681 -35.33 -36.86 32.54
N PRO A 682 -36.29 -37.59 33.16
CA PRO A 682 -36.79 -37.27 34.51
C PRO A 682 -35.70 -37.32 35.60
N GLU A 683 -34.66 -38.11 35.38
CA GLU A 683 -33.52 -38.26 36.28
C GLU A 683 -32.71 -36.96 36.44
N PHE A 684 -32.70 -36.10 35.42
CA PHE A 684 -32.03 -34.79 35.44
C PHE A 684 -32.84 -33.71 36.18
N ALA A 685 -34.14 -33.93 36.42
CA ALA A 685 -35.01 -32.97 37.09
C ALA A 685 -34.69 -32.82 38.58
N ALA A 686 -34.09 -33.85 39.20
CA ALA A 686 -33.79 -33.89 40.62
C ALA A 686 -32.55 -33.08 41.03
N GLU A 687 -31.69 -32.72 40.08
CA GLU A 687 -30.41 -32.03 40.35
C GLU A 687 -30.41 -30.53 39.98
N LEU A 688 -31.52 -30.00 39.45
CA LEU A 688 -31.61 -28.61 39.01
C LEU A 688 -32.13 -27.70 40.15
N PRO A 689 -31.42 -26.61 40.50
CA PRO A 689 -31.96 -25.57 41.37
C PRO A 689 -33.11 -24.84 40.66
N ASP A 690 -33.97 -24.25 41.49
CA ASP A 690 -35.22 -23.55 41.16
C ASP A 690 -35.22 -22.80 39.80
N ILE A 691 -36.10 -23.22 38.89
CA ILE A 691 -36.16 -22.88 37.45
C ILE A 691 -36.43 -21.39 37.14
N HIS A 692 -36.62 -20.56 38.16
CA HIS A 692 -37.10 -19.19 38.04
C HIS A 692 -36.06 -18.14 37.59
N GLN A 693 -34.80 -18.51 37.32
CA GLN A 693 -33.76 -17.56 36.90
C GLN A 693 -33.08 -17.84 35.55
N VAL A 694 -33.68 -18.68 34.68
CA VAL A 694 -33.11 -18.92 33.34
C VAL A 694 -33.28 -17.68 32.45
N ARG A 695 -32.21 -16.91 32.25
CA ARG A 695 -32.12 -15.91 31.16
C ARG A 695 -31.64 -16.60 29.89
N GLU A 696 -32.52 -16.69 28.89
CA GLU A 696 -32.18 -17.19 27.56
C GLU A 696 -31.17 -16.24 26.87
N LEU A 697 -29.87 -16.57 26.88
CA LEU A 697 -28.95 -16.03 25.88
C LEU A 697 -29.12 -16.86 24.62
N ARG A 698 -29.83 -16.30 23.64
CA ARG A 698 -29.76 -16.78 22.26
C ARG A 698 -28.38 -16.51 21.70
N LEU A 699 -27.46 -17.44 21.92
CA LEU A 699 -26.36 -17.62 20.96
C LEU A 699 -27.02 -18.06 19.65
N ASP A 700 -26.93 -17.20 18.64
CA ASP A 700 -27.49 -17.48 17.31
C ASP A 700 -26.94 -18.83 16.83
N THR A 701 -27.78 -19.88 16.85
CA THR A 701 -27.46 -21.26 16.45
C THR A 701 -27.05 -21.34 14.98
N ARG A 702 -27.18 -20.23 14.24
CA ARG A 702 -26.52 -19.99 12.97
C ARG A 702 -25.01 -19.84 13.10
N LEU A 703 -24.38 -19.97 14.29
CA LEU A 703 -23.00 -19.95 14.84
C LEU A 703 -21.90 -21.01 14.48
N MET A 704 -22.24 -22.29 14.28
CA MET A 704 -21.21 -23.36 14.25
C MET A 704 -21.56 -24.57 13.35
N PRO A 705 -20.93 -24.77 12.18
CA PRO A 705 -21.18 -25.91 11.30
C PRO A 705 -19.94 -26.79 11.01
N SER A 706 -18.76 -26.51 11.60
CA SER A 706 -17.54 -27.29 11.33
C SER A 706 -17.10 -28.21 12.46
N MET A 707 -17.95 -28.46 13.46
CA MET A 707 -17.79 -29.61 14.35
C MET A 707 -18.46 -30.82 13.70
N ARG A 708 -17.77 -31.51 12.78
CA ARG A 708 -18.10 -32.91 12.42
C ARG A 708 -17.32 -33.86 13.31
N ALA A 709 -17.60 -33.75 14.60
CA ALA A 709 -17.60 -34.80 15.62
C ALA A 709 -18.27 -34.15 16.83
N SER A 710 -19.46 -34.63 17.19
CA SER A 710 -20.25 -34.29 18.40
C SER A 710 -20.53 -32.79 18.66
N GLU A 711 -21.68 -32.33 18.17
CA GLU A 711 -22.77 -31.82 19.02
C GLU A 711 -22.38 -30.96 20.24
N THR A 712 -22.65 -29.64 20.23
CA THR A 712 -22.83 -28.87 21.48
C THR A 712 -23.69 -27.59 21.29
N ILE A 713 -24.68 -27.33 22.15
CA ILE A 713 -25.34 -26.04 22.40
C ILE A 713 -25.19 -25.67 23.91
N LEU A 714 -24.96 -24.39 24.19
CA LEU A 714 -24.93 -23.80 25.53
C LEU A 714 -26.34 -23.74 26.14
N TYR A 715 -26.50 -24.19 27.39
CA TYR A 715 -27.61 -23.78 28.25
C TYR A 715 -27.04 -22.95 29.43
N LEU A 716 -27.64 -21.79 29.70
CA LEU A 716 -27.37 -21.02 30.91
C LEU A 716 -28.36 -21.46 31.99
N GLY A 717 -27.82 -21.93 33.11
CA GLY A 717 -28.55 -21.98 34.39
C GLY A 717 -28.54 -20.61 35.05
#